data_AF-A0A8D0G345-F1
#
_entry.id   AF-A0A8D0G345-F1
#
_cell.length_a   1.000
_cell.length_b   1.000
_cell.length_c   1.000
_cell.angle_alpha   90.00
_cell.angle_beta   90.00
_cell.angle_gamma   90.00
#
_symmetry.space_group_name_H-M   'P 1'
#
loop_
_entity.id
_entity.type
_entity.pdbx_description
1 polymer ?
#
loop_
_entity_poly.entity_id
_entity_poly.type
_entity_poly.pdbx_seq_one_letter_code
_entity_poly.pdbx_strand_id
1 'polypeptide(L)'
;GPGRAALAHPSGGERAGGAEARGCEERERGAGRLPRERACEGSAALSAYGQIFQLNLSADAGFVAAQYAVEHVGAPQKQSSPDLRHCFYRGHVNAQEAHMAVFSICGGLMGTFKAHDGEYFLEPLMKADGGEHEDEHNKPHLIYRHEELKKKYQKSHKPCEVSGIYALNNLSVEDGGNPHSRKKRFLSYPRYVEVMVTADTKMVRHHGQNLQHYILTLMSIVAAIYKDSSIGNLINIVIVKLIEGPAITFNAATTLRNFCLWQQAQNTLDDAHPSHHDTAVLITREDICRAREKCLAELGTMCDPLRSCSISEENGLSAAFTIAHELGHVFNVPHDDSFKCKEAGIKHQYHVMAPTLNYHTSPWTWSKCSQKYITEFLDTGYGECLLDKPSGRIYDLSSQLPGSMYDVNKQCELMFGLGSQVCPYLKQCKRLWCTSIEGVHKGCRTQHMPLADGTVCGVGMHCRHGICVSKEMETRPVDGEWGPWGPYSSCSRTCGGGIKSTTRLCNRPEPRNGGKYCVGRRMKFRSCNTDSCPKGKKDFREQQCSEFDGKHFNINGLTSAVRWLPKYSGISMKDRCKLFCRVSGTTSYYQLKDRVADGTPCGAETNDLCVQGLCRQAGCDHVLNSKARRDKCGICGGDNSSCKTLAGTFNSARYGYNVVVNIPKGATNIDIRQHSYSGKPEDDNYLALSDIHGNFILNGNFVVSMSKREINIQGAIFEYSGSNNTIERINSTDRIEEELTLQVLCVGNLYNPDVRYSFNVPIEDGSDLFTWDPYGPWQDCSRMCQGTMNSFCSASCGRGDRARYVSCRDAHGGIADESFCAHLPRPAEISSCFSPCGEWQVGNWSPCSSTCAGGFHRRVVVCQDEEGRSASYCDEATKPPESRHCDSGPCPRWNYGNWGEVRSFHFQRETLFAT
;
A
#
# COMPACT_ATOMS: atom_id res chain seq x y z
N GLY A 1 -60.86 77.01 -37.64
CA GLY A 1 -59.66 76.95 -38.51
C GLY A 1 -59.06 75.56 -38.47
N PRO A 2 -58.20 75.19 -39.44
CA PRO A 2 -57.41 73.94 -39.41
C PRO A 2 -56.33 74.00 -38.31
N GLY A 3 -55.59 72.95 -37.94
CA GLY A 3 -55.46 71.55 -38.39
C GLY A 3 -54.18 70.97 -37.71
N ARG A 4 -53.86 69.68 -37.64
CA ARG A 4 -54.34 68.45 -38.31
C ARG A 4 -54.14 67.25 -37.32
N ALA A 5 -54.77 66.10 -37.56
CA ALA A 5 -54.59 64.88 -36.75
C ALA A 5 -53.20 64.22 -36.96
N ALA A 6 -52.71 63.27 -36.15
CA ALA A 6 -53.31 61.95 -35.90
C ALA A 6 -53.21 61.42 -34.46
N LEU A 7 -54.01 60.39 -34.16
CA LEU A 7 -54.16 59.71 -32.86
C LEU A 7 -53.56 58.30 -32.88
N ALA A 8 -53.00 57.85 -31.74
CA ALA A 8 -52.96 56.44 -31.34
C ALA A 8 -52.78 56.29 -29.81
N HIS A 9 -53.61 55.46 -29.18
CA HIS A 9 -53.67 55.10 -27.75
C HIS A 9 -54.40 53.73 -27.67
N PRO A 10 -54.42 53.00 -26.54
CA PRO A 10 -53.34 52.78 -25.56
C PRO A 10 -53.25 51.30 -25.07
N SER A 11 -52.07 50.87 -24.61
CA SER A 11 -51.91 49.67 -23.75
C SER A 11 -50.47 49.58 -23.22
N GLY A 12 -50.18 49.28 -21.96
CA GLY A 12 -51.01 49.19 -20.76
C GLY A 12 -50.07 48.97 -19.57
N GLY A 13 -50.19 49.77 -18.49
CA GLY A 13 -49.15 49.83 -17.45
C GLY A 13 -49.15 48.63 -16.50
N GLU A 14 -48.00 47.98 -16.35
CA GLU A 14 -47.79 46.96 -15.31
C GLU A 14 -47.66 47.61 -13.92
N ARG A 15 -48.31 47.01 -12.92
CA ARG A 15 -48.20 47.39 -11.51
C ARG A 15 -47.15 46.53 -10.82
N ALA A 16 -46.30 47.13 -10.01
CA ALA A 16 -45.52 46.40 -9.03
C ALA A 16 -46.45 45.69 -8.02
N GLY A 17 -46.27 44.39 -7.84
CA GLY A 17 -46.92 43.60 -6.80
C GLY A 17 -45.97 43.39 -5.61
N GLY A 18 -46.47 43.58 -4.39
CA GLY A 18 -45.73 43.24 -3.18
C GLY A 18 -45.93 41.78 -2.79
N ALA A 19 -44.92 41.17 -2.18
CA ALA A 19 -45.01 39.85 -1.54
C ALA A 19 -44.88 40.02 -0.01
N GLU A 20 -45.77 39.40 0.76
CA GLU A 20 -45.61 39.26 2.22
C GLU A 20 -45.09 37.86 2.54
N ALA A 21 -43.90 37.77 3.13
CA ALA A 21 -43.39 36.54 3.72
C ALA A 21 -43.60 36.55 5.24
N ARG A 22 -44.33 35.57 5.79
CA ARG A 22 -44.46 35.38 7.24
C ARG A 22 -43.48 34.31 7.72
N GLY A 23 -42.37 34.75 8.33
CA GLY A 23 -41.41 33.87 8.98
C GLY A 23 -41.99 33.16 10.21
N CYS A 24 -41.36 32.07 10.64
CA CYS A 24 -41.70 31.39 11.89
C CYS A 24 -41.03 32.11 13.08
N GLU A 25 -41.81 32.69 13.99
CA GLU A 25 -41.31 33.15 15.29
C GLU A 25 -40.96 31.96 16.19
N GLU A 26 -39.68 31.82 16.59
CA GLU A 26 -39.34 31.02 17.76
C GLU A 26 -39.73 31.79 19.04
N ARG A 27 -40.83 31.38 19.68
CA ARG A 27 -41.18 31.85 21.02
C ARG A 27 -40.46 31.03 22.09
N GLU A 28 -39.37 31.56 22.61
CA GLU A 28 -38.69 30.99 23.79
C GLU A 28 -39.66 30.77 24.95
N ARG A 29 -39.69 29.54 25.48
CA ARG A 29 -40.25 29.23 26.80
C ARG A 29 -39.54 28.03 27.45
N GLY A 30 -38.91 28.29 28.60
CA GLY A 30 -38.82 27.37 29.75
C GLY A 30 -38.11 26.03 29.55
N ALA A 31 -36.94 25.88 30.18
CA ALA A 31 -36.15 24.65 30.16
C ALA A 31 -36.94 23.40 30.59
N GLY A 32 -36.91 22.32 29.79
CA GLY A 32 -37.58 21.06 30.16
C GLY A 32 -37.61 19.92 29.13
N ARG A 33 -36.45 19.26 28.89
CA ARG A 33 -36.26 18.00 28.13
C ARG A 33 -36.47 18.03 26.59
N LEU A 34 -35.69 17.15 25.95
CA LEU A 34 -35.59 16.80 24.52
C LEU A 34 -36.88 16.95 23.67
N PRO A 35 -36.86 17.76 22.59
CA PRO A 35 -37.81 17.64 21.48
C PRO A 35 -37.41 16.54 20.48
N ARG A 36 -38.39 15.98 19.77
CA ARG A 36 -38.16 15.24 18.51
C ARG A 36 -37.96 16.24 17.38
N GLU A 37 -36.99 16.01 16.49
CA GLU A 37 -36.86 16.75 15.22
C GLU A 37 -38.20 16.68 14.46
N ARG A 38 -38.77 17.85 14.09
CA ARG A 38 -39.86 17.98 13.11
C ARG A 38 -39.29 18.65 11.87
N ALA A 39 -39.71 18.22 10.69
CA ALA A 39 -39.39 18.92 9.45
C ALA A 39 -40.21 20.23 9.35
N CYS A 40 -39.61 21.27 8.79
CA CYS A 40 -40.30 22.51 8.45
C CYS A 40 -40.85 22.41 7.01
N GLU A 41 -42.16 22.48 6.88
CA GLU A 41 -42.86 22.71 5.60
C GLU A 41 -43.18 24.21 5.48
N GLY A 42 -42.86 24.82 4.34
CA GLY A 42 -43.01 26.26 4.12
C GLY A 42 -44.04 26.58 3.04
N SER A 43 -45.09 27.33 3.38
CA SER A 43 -46.09 27.81 2.42
C SER A 43 -45.94 29.31 2.13
N ALA A 44 -45.79 29.68 0.86
CA ALA A 44 -45.70 31.08 0.40
C ALA A 44 -46.72 31.37 -0.71
N ALA A 45 -46.96 32.64 -1.03
CA ALA A 45 -47.85 33.05 -2.12
C ALA A 45 -47.21 34.16 -2.97
N LEU A 46 -47.21 33.99 -4.29
CA LEU A 46 -46.78 34.99 -5.27
C LEU A 46 -47.98 35.51 -6.06
N SER A 47 -47.94 36.77 -6.49
CA SER A 47 -48.99 37.40 -7.29
C SER A 47 -48.40 38.06 -8.53
N ALA A 48 -48.66 37.49 -9.71
CA ALA A 48 -48.17 37.99 -11.00
C ALA A 48 -49.18 37.73 -12.13
N TYR A 49 -49.15 38.54 -13.19
CA TYR A 49 -50.02 38.42 -14.37
C TYR A 49 -51.53 38.27 -14.05
N GLY A 50 -51.99 38.87 -12.95
CA GLY A 50 -53.38 38.80 -12.49
C GLY A 50 -53.77 37.50 -11.76
N GLN A 51 -52.80 36.63 -11.45
CA GLN A 51 -53.00 35.33 -10.80
C GLN A 51 -52.26 35.25 -9.46
N ILE A 52 -52.68 34.33 -8.61
CA ILE A 52 -52.02 33.99 -7.34
C ILE A 52 -51.51 32.55 -7.41
N PHE A 53 -50.25 32.37 -7.03
CA PHE A 53 -49.52 31.10 -7.05
C PHE A 53 -49.12 30.73 -5.62
N GLN A 54 -49.78 29.73 -5.02
CA GLN A 54 -49.45 29.20 -3.70
C GLN A 54 -48.32 28.18 -3.83
N LEU A 55 -47.16 28.47 -3.24
CA LEU A 55 -46.01 27.59 -3.19
C LEU A 55 -46.07 26.76 -1.90
N ASN A 56 -45.97 25.43 -1.99
CA ASN A 56 -45.74 24.56 -0.84
C ASN A 56 -44.35 23.91 -1.00
N LEU A 57 -43.45 24.12 -0.04
CA LEU A 57 -42.01 23.93 -0.19
C LEU A 57 -41.34 23.16 0.98
N SER A 58 -40.26 22.45 0.66
CA SER A 58 -39.44 21.63 1.56
C SER A 58 -37.95 21.72 1.20
N ALA A 59 -37.04 21.57 2.17
CA ALA A 59 -35.59 21.73 1.96
C ALA A 59 -34.88 20.47 1.41
N ASP A 60 -33.78 20.62 0.65
CA ASP A 60 -33.05 19.51 0.02
C ASP A 60 -31.53 19.79 -0.19
N ALA A 61 -30.64 18.84 0.15
CA ALA A 61 -29.18 19.00 0.07
C ALA A 61 -28.35 17.67 -0.01
N GLY A 62 -28.93 16.57 -0.50
CA GLY A 62 -28.48 15.18 -0.29
C GLY A 62 -27.13 14.66 -0.84
N PHE A 63 -26.13 15.50 -1.13
CA PHE A 63 -24.82 15.08 -1.68
C PHE A 63 -23.63 16.00 -1.29
N VAL A 64 -23.89 17.00 -0.45
CA VAL A 64 -22.91 17.97 0.05
C VAL A 64 -22.46 17.53 1.45
N ALA A 65 -21.15 17.51 1.72
CA ALA A 65 -20.63 17.15 3.04
C ALA A 65 -21.12 18.12 4.14
N ALA A 66 -21.34 17.62 5.36
CA ALA A 66 -21.88 18.44 6.46
C ALA A 66 -20.91 19.54 6.97
N GLN A 67 -19.67 19.55 6.50
CA GLN A 67 -18.67 20.61 6.73
C GLN A 67 -18.12 21.19 5.42
N TYR A 68 -18.85 21.02 4.31
CA TYR A 68 -18.53 21.61 3.01
C TYR A 68 -18.19 23.10 3.10
N ALA A 69 -17.08 23.48 2.45
CA ALA A 69 -16.59 24.85 2.36
C ALA A 69 -16.54 25.32 0.90
N VAL A 70 -16.76 26.63 0.71
CA VAL A 70 -16.44 27.36 -0.52
C VAL A 70 -15.23 28.25 -0.24
N GLU A 71 -14.17 28.13 -1.04
CA GLU A 71 -12.93 28.89 -0.85
C GLU A 71 -12.59 29.73 -2.09
N HIS A 72 -12.42 31.04 -1.88
CA HIS A 72 -12.04 32.02 -2.91
C HIS A 72 -10.56 32.39 -2.76
N VAL A 73 -9.77 32.23 -3.81
CA VAL A 73 -8.31 32.34 -3.74
C VAL A 73 -7.87 33.81 -3.72
N GLY A 74 -7.48 34.29 -2.54
CA GLY A 74 -6.89 35.63 -2.33
C GLY A 74 -7.58 36.50 -1.28
N ALA A 75 -8.71 36.06 -0.71
CA ALA A 75 -9.37 36.79 0.37
C ALA A 75 -8.70 36.52 1.74
N PRO A 76 -8.49 37.55 2.59
CA PRO A 76 -8.00 37.36 3.96
C PRO A 76 -9.11 36.87 4.90
N GLN A 77 -8.76 35.87 5.74
CA GLN A 77 -9.63 35.14 6.68
C GLN A 77 -10.73 34.27 6.06
N LYS A 78 -11.06 33.18 6.79
CA LYS A 78 -12.24 32.35 6.54
C LYS A 78 -13.51 33.15 6.83
N GLN A 79 -14.10 33.76 5.80
CA GLN A 79 -15.54 33.98 5.84
C GLN A 79 -16.21 32.60 5.90
N SER A 80 -17.07 32.39 6.90
CA SER A 80 -17.96 31.24 6.87
C SER A 80 -18.99 31.49 5.78
N SER A 81 -18.86 30.80 4.65
CA SER A 81 -19.96 30.73 3.68
C SER A 81 -21.22 30.30 4.44
N PRO A 82 -22.35 31.03 4.34
CA PRO A 82 -23.58 30.63 5.02
C PRO A 82 -23.94 29.19 4.63
N ASP A 83 -24.55 28.42 5.52
CA ASP A 83 -24.80 26.99 5.26
C ASP A 83 -25.87 26.80 4.16
N LEU A 84 -25.47 26.89 2.89
CA LEU A 84 -26.39 26.96 1.76
C LEU A 84 -27.33 25.75 1.62
N ARG A 85 -27.11 24.68 2.40
CA ARG A 85 -28.05 23.55 2.56
C ARG A 85 -29.43 23.98 3.07
N HIS A 86 -29.54 25.04 3.87
CA HIS A 86 -30.84 25.57 4.33
C HIS A 86 -31.54 26.46 3.31
N CYS A 87 -30.91 26.73 2.16
CA CYS A 87 -31.38 27.70 1.17
C CYS A 87 -32.17 27.09 0.01
N PHE A 88 -31.99 25.79 -0.27
CA PHE A 88 -32.58 25.13 -1.43
C PHE A 88 -33.93 24.49 -1.08
N TYR A 89 -35.00 25.03 -1.67
CA TYR A 89 -36.37 24.60 -1.47
C TYR A 89 -37.01 24.08 -2.75
N ARG A 90 -37.78 23.00 -2.61
CA ARG A 90 -38.53 22.33 -3.68
C ARG A 90 -39.98 22.07 -3.28
N GLY A 91 -40.87 22.03 -4.27
CA GLY A 91 -42.23 21.54 -4.08
C GLY A 91 -43.15 21.96 -5.21
N HIS A 92 -44.36 22.41 -4.86
CA HIS A 92 -45.49 22.47 -5.80
C HIS A 92 -46.25 23.80 -5.74
N VAL A 93 -46.71 24.26 -6.90
CA VAL A 93 -47.60 25.41 -7.06
C VAL A 93 -49.07 24.95 -7.03
N ASN A 94 -49.91 25.66 -6.28
CA ASN A 94 -51.33 25.41 -6.10
C ASN A 94 -51.64 23.94 -5.70
N ALA A 95 -50.71 23.32 -4.95
CA ALA A 95 -50.73 21.92 -4.54
C ALA A 95 -50.85 20.87 -5.67
N GLN A 96 -50.39 21.18 -6.90
CA GLN A 96 -50.44 20.25 -8.03
C GLN A 96 -49.04 19.71 -8.39
N GLU A 97 -48.88 18.38 -8.39
CA GLU A 97 -47.62 17.68 -8.74
C GLU A 97 -47.12 17.91 -10.18
N ALA A 98 -47.97 18.46 -11.05
CA ALA A 98 -47.60 18.86 -12.41
C ALA A 98 -46.93 20.25 -12.46
N HIS A 99 -47.13 21.07 -11.42
CA HIS A 99 -46.71 22.45 -11.33
C HIS A 99 -45.57 22.57 -10.32
N MET A 100 -44.36 22.19 -10.75
CA MET A 100 -43.17 22.21 -9.90
C MET A 100 -42.71 23.64 -9.57
N ALA A 101 -42.13 23.78 -8.39
CA ALA A 101 -41.49 24.99 -7.88
C ALA A 101 -40.12 24.63 -7.28
N VAL A 102 -39.07 25.35 -7.68
CA VAL A 102 -37.70 25.19 -7.16
C VAL A 102 -37.09 26.57 -6.93
N PHE A 103 -36.66 26.84 -5.70
CA PHE A 103 -36.16 28.15 -5.27
C PHE A 103 -34.93 28.06 -4.37
N SER A 104 -34.02 29.02 -4.52
CA SER A 104 -33.07 29.44 -3.50
C SER A 104 -33.65 30.64 -2.74
N ILE A 105 -33.48 30.71 -1.42
CA ILE A 105 -33.90 31.89 -0.62
C ILE A 105 -32.74 32.83 -0.23
N CYS A 106 -31.49 32.37 -0.29
CA CYS A 106 -30.34 33.06 0.33
C CYS A 106 -29.71 34.17 -0.53
N GLY A 107 -30.54 34.85 -1.33
CA GLY A 107 -30.29 36.18 -1.88
C GLY A 107 -31.56 37.04 -1.92
N GLY A 108 -32.64 36.58 -1.29
CA GLY A 108 -34.02 36.78 -1.76
C GLY A 108 -34.48 35.58 -2.59
N LEU A 109 -35.80 35.38 -2.70
CA LEU A 109 -36.41 34.24 -3.40
C LEU A 109 -36.06 34.26 -4.91
N MET A 110 -35.19 33.35 -5.35
CA MET A 110 -34.73 33.21 -6.74
C MET A 110 -34.99 31.79 -7.23
N GLY A 111 -35.55 31.61 -8.44
CA GLY A 111 -35.77 30.28 -8.99
C GLY A 111 -36.76 30.24 -10.14
N THR A 112 -37.34 29.06 -10.35
CA THR A 112 -38.35 28.85 -11.40
C THR A 112 -39.55 28.08 -10.84
N PHE A 113 -40.73 28.45 -11.35
CA PHE A 113 -41.96 27.72 -11.08
C PHE A 113 -42.78 27.59 -12.35
N LYS A 114 -43.51 26.47 -12.44
CA LYS A 114 -44.38 26.17 -13.57
C LYS A 114 -45.84 26.31 -13.14
N ALA A 115 -46.64 26.96 -13.97
CA ALA A 115 -48.09 27.04 -13.79
C ALA A 115 -48.82 26.54 -15.05
N HIS A 116 -50.14 26.65 -15.04
CA HIS A 116 -51.02 26.10 -16.08
C HIS A 116 -50.90 26.80 -17.44
N ASP A 117 -50.31 28.00 -17.48
CA ASP A 117 -50.25 28.90 -18.63
C ASP A 117 -48.82 29.30 -19.02
N GLY A 118 -47.79 28.83 -18.30
CA GLY A 118 -46.40 29.16 -18.60
C GLY A 118 -45.37 28.59 -17.62
N GLU A 119 -44.11 28.77 -18.00
CA GLU A 119 -42.95 28.64 -17.12
C GLU A 119 -42.50 30.06 -16.75
N TYR A 120 -42.28 30.27 -15.46
CA TYR A 120 -42.00 31.57 -14.86
C TYR A 120 -40.64 31.56 -14.20
N PHE A 121 -39.88 32.62 -14.43
CA PHE A 121 -38.62 32.89 -13.76
C PHE A 121 -38.85 33.98 -12.72
N LEU A 122 -38.27 33.78 -11.53
CA LEU A 122 -38.34 34.68 -10.40
C LEU A 122 -36.91 35.02 -9.99
N GLU A 123 -36.57 36.31 -9.95
CA GLU A 123 -35.25 36.79 -9.49
C GLU A 123 -35.38 38.08 -8.66
N PRO A 124 -34.50 38.32 -7.66
CA PRO A 124 -34.48 39.57 -6.91
C PRO A 124 -34.10 40.75 -7.82
N LEU A 125 -34.87 41.82 -7.75
CA LEU A 125 -34.63 43.04 -8.52
C LEU A 125 -33.48 43.84 -7.87
N MET A 126 -32.43 44.15 -8.64
CA MET A 126 -31.32 44.98 -8.17
C MET A 126 -31.62 46.47 -8.28
N LYS A 127 -31.03 47.29 -7.40
CA LYS A 127 -31.07 48.75 -7.51
C LYS A 127 -30.30 49.24 -8.74
N ALA A 128 -30.78 50.34 -9.33
CA ALA A 128 -30.15 50.97 -10.50
C ALA A 128 -28.79 51.65 -10.21
N ASP A 129 -28.39 51.77 -8.94
CA ASP A 129 -27.10 52.31 -8.49
C ASP A 129 -26.06 51.21 -8.16
N GLY A 130 -26.45 49.93 -8.18
CA GLY A 130 -25.60 48.80 -7.80
C GLY A 130 -25.44 48.59 -6.28
N GLY A 131 -26.17 49.32 -5.44
CA GLY A 131 -26.17 49.14 -3.99
C GLY A 131 -27.10 48.01 -3.51
N GLU A 132 -26.78 47.41 -2.36
CA GLU A 132 -27.65 46.42 -1.73
C GLU A 132 -28.88 47.06 -1.06
N HIS A 133 -29.91 46.26 -0.78
CA HIS A 133 -31.08 46.66 0.02
C HIS A 133 -30.82 46.40 1.51
N GLU A 134 -31.18 47.36 2.36
CA GLU A 134 -30.95 47.30 3.81
C GLU A 134 -31.81 46.23 4.52
N ASP A 135 -32.90 45.78 3.88
CA ASP A 135 -33.76 44.68 4.34
C ASP A 135 -33.61 43.47 3.41
N GLU A 136 -33.15 42.33 3.93
CA GLU A 136 -33.05 41.10 3.14
C GLU A 136 -34.40 40.47 2.81
N HIS A 137 -35.40 40.67 3.68
CA HIS A 137 -36.65 39.91 3.69
C HIS A 137 -37.73 40.48 2.77
N ASN A 138 -37.61 41.76 2.37
CA ASN A 138 -38.57 42.48 1.53
C ASN A 138 -37.95 43.00 0.21
N LYS A 139 -36.96 42.29 -0.33
CA LYS A 139 -36.43 42.55 -1.68
C LYS A 139 -37.55 42.37 -2.72
N PRO A 140 -37.83 43.34 -3.62
CA PRO A 140 -38.79 43.14 -4.70
C PRO A 140 -38.26 42.13 -5.73
N HIS A 141 -39.15 41.39 -6.38
CA HIS A 141 -38.78 40.36 -7.37
C HIS A 141 -39.34 40.68 -8.76
N LEU A 142 -38.54 40.39 -9.78
CA LEU A 142 -39.01 40.35 -11.16
C LEU A 142 -39.59 38.96 -11.45
N ILE A 143 -40.79 38.91 -12.04
CA ILE A 143 -41.41 37.69 -12.55
C ILE A 143 -41.62 37.86 -14.06
N TYR A 144 -41.01 37.00 -14.87
CA TYR A 144 -41.08 37.08 -16.33
C TYR A 144 -41.34 35.74 -17.02
N ARG A 145 -41.87 35.85 -18.26
CA ARG A 145 -42.36 34.77 -19.13
C ARG A 145 -41.60 34.83 -20.46
N HIS A 146 -41.24 33.68 -21.05
CA HIS A 146 -40.23 33.57 -22.11
C HIS A 146 -40.81 33.50 -23.54
N GLU A 147 -40.24 34.22 -24.52
CA GLU A 147 -40.62 34.24 -25.96
C GLU A 147 -39.40 34.29 -26.93
N GLU A 148 -39.56 33.88 -28.20
CA GLU A 148 -38.46 33.50 -29.13
C GLU A 148 -38.22 34.38 -30.39
N LEU A 149 -36.95 34.53 -30.87
CA LEU A 149 -36.56 35.12 -32.18
C LEU A 149 -35.34 34.38 -32.87
N LYS A 150 -35.01 34.66 -34.15
CA LYS A 150 -34.17 33.78 -35.05
C LYS A 150 -33.27 34.47 -36.14
N LYS A 151 -31.96 34.12 -36.35
CA LYS A 151 -31.07 34.18 -37.60
C LYS A 151 -29.55 33.83 -37.34
N LYS A 152 -28.61 33.35 -38.22
CA LYS A 152 -28.56 32.42 -39.42
C LYS A 152 -27.09 32.26 -40.02
N TYR A 153 -26.39 31.08 -39.96
CA TYR A 153 -25.39 30.38 -40.88
C TYR A 153 -24.18 29.52 -40.31
N GLN A 154 -24.23 28.17 -40.55
CA GLN A 154 -23.22 27.20 -41.12
C GLN A 154 -21.73 27.07 -40.60
N LYS A 155 -21.20 25.86 -40.22
CA LYS A 155 -20.51 24.72 -40.95
C LYS A 155 -18.98 24.93 -41.24
N SER A 156 -18.04 23.96 -41.27
CA SER A 156 -18.03 22.47 -41.06
C SER A 156 -16.62 21.79 -41.10
N HIS A 157 -16.48 20.54 -40.56
CA HIS A 157 -15.52 19.44 -40.94
C HIS A 157 -13.98 19.61 -40.63
N LYS A 158 -13.10 18.58 -40.47
CA LYS A 158 -13.12 17.10 -40.16
C LYS A 158 -11.69 16.66 -39.63
N PRO A 159 -11.32 15.38 -39.33
CA PRO A 159 -10.33 15.03 -38.28
C PRO A 159 -9.03 14.27 -38.71
N CYS A 160 -8.09 14.02 -37.77
CA CYS A 160 -7.53 12.68 -37.43
C CYS A 160 -6.31 12.66 -36.44
N GLU A 161 -6.08 11.48 -35.83
CA GLU A 161 -4.84 10.89 -35.21
C GLU A 161 -4.21 11.46 -33.92
N VAL A 162 -3.46 10.59 -33.20
CA VAL A 162 -2.92 10.77 -31.82
C VAL A 162 -1.61 9.98 -31.65
N SER A 163 -0.67 10.49 -30.83
CA SER A 163 0.55 9.79 -30.38
C SER A 163 0.82 10.06 -28.89
N GLY A 164 1.30 9.09 -28.12
CA GLY A 164 1.62 9.25 -26.69
C GLY A 164 3.03 8.74 -26.33
N ILE A 165 3.63 9.28 -25.25
CA ILE A 165 5.00 8.97 -24.79
C ILE A 165 5.04 8.82 -23.26
N TYR A 166 5.86 7.89 -22.75
CA TYR A 166 6.07 7.61 -21.33
C TYR A 166 7.28 8.37 -20.75
N ALA A 167 7.27 8.66 -19.44
CA ALA A 167 8.47 9.04 -18.68
C ALA A 167 8.39 8.55 -17.21
N LEU A 168 9.53 8.22 -16.61
CA LEU A 168 9.69 7.81 -15.21
C LEU A 168 10.59 8.80 -14.46
N ASN A 169 10.37 9.03 -13.15
CA ASN A 169 11.30 8.57 -12.09
C ASN A 169 10.96 9.09 -10.67
N ASN A 170 11.25 8.21 -9.70
CA ASN A 170 11.67 8.38 -8.30
C ASN A 170 11.48 9.73 -7.56
N LEU A 171 10.94 9.62 -6.34
CA LEU A 171 11.50 10.24 -5.13
C LEU A 171 11.14 9.39 -3.88
N SER A 172 11.83 9.60 -2.76
CA SER A 172 11.83 8.74 -1.57
C SER A 172 10.87 9.21 -0.45
N VAL A 173 10.46 8.29 0.43
CA VAL A 173 9.56 8.52 1.56
C VAL A 173 10.16 7.89 2.83
N GLU A 174 10.07 8.58 3.97
CA GLU A 174 10.44 8.07 5.29
C GLU A 174 9.22 7.45 6.02
N ASP A 175 9.46 6.52 6.94
CA ASP A 175 8.43 5.69 7.59
C ASP A 175 8.10 6.17 9.03
N GLY A 176 6.87 5.94 9.47
CA GLY A 176 6.31 6.45 10.73
C GLY A 176 4.90 5.95 11.02
N GLY A 177 4.68 4.63 11.00
CA GLY A 177 3.36 4.02 11.18
C GLY A 177 2.95 3.65 12.61
N ASN A 178 1.67 3.33 12.81
CA ASN A 178 1.17 2.49 13.91
C ASN A 178 -0.05 1.66 13.43
N PRO A 179 -0.36 0.46 13.96
CA PRO A 179 -1.12 -0.54 13.19
C PRO A 179 -2.58 -0.80 13.63
N HIS A 180 -3.25 -1.62 12.80
CA HIS A 180 -4.41 -2.47 13.09
C HIS A 180 -5.84 -1.92 12.90
N SER A 181 -6.31 -2.00 11.65
CA SER A 181 -7.62 -2.59 11.37
C SER A 181 -7.49 -3.66 10.26
N ARG A 182 -7.94 -4.90 10.51
CA ARG A 182 -7.93 -5.98 9.50
C ARG A 182 -9.11 -5.80 8.51
N LYS A 183 -9.05 -4.75 7.65
CA LYS A 183 -10.01 -4.46 6.55
C LYS A 183 -10.25 -5.73 5.69
N LYS A 184 -11.48 -6.26 5.65
CA LYS A 184 -11.85 -7.56 5.00
C LYS A 184 -12.35 -7.38 3.55
N ARG A 185 -11.42 -7.22 2.61
CA ARG A 185 -11.63 -6.58 1.28
C ARG A 185 -12.51 -7.25 0.22
N PHE A 186 -13.09 -8.45 0.45
CA PHE A 186 -14.03 -9.11 -0.50
C PHE A 186 -15.51 -9.02 -0.07
N LEU A 187 -15.77 -8.08 0.85
CA LEU A 187 -17.08 -7.59 1.19
C LEU A 187 -17.37 -6.40 0.26
N SER A 188 -18.49 -6.43 -0.45
CA SER A 188 -19.07 -5.20 -0.98
C SER A 188 -19.42 -4.34 0.24
N TYR A 189 -18.69 -3.25 0.40
CA TYR A 189 -18.90 -2.21 1.39
C TYR A 189 -19.36 -0.95 0.64
N PRO A 190 -20.13 -0.05 1.29
CA PRO A 190 -20.24 1.30 0.78
C PRO A 190 -18.83 1.88 0.64
N ARG A 191 -18.57 2.47 -0.52
CA ARG A 191 -17.40 3.30 -0.79
C ARG A 191 -17.87 4.74 -0.85
N TYR A 192 -17.05 5.64 -0.33
CA TYR A 192 -17.25 7.08 -0.46
C TYR A 192 -16.08 7.60 -1.29
N VAL A 193 -16.35 8.57 -2.15
CA VAL A 193 -15.33 9.28 -2.94
C VAL A 193 -15.48 10.74 -2.59
N GLU A 194 -14.55 11.26 -1.81
CA GLU A 194 -14.46 12.65 -1.40
C GLU A 194 -13.88 13.48 -2.55
N VAL A 195 -14.72 14.31 -3.17
CA VAL A 195 -14.35 15.12 -4.33
C VAL A 195 -14.19 16.58 -3.93
N MET A 196 -12.98 17.12 -4.12
CA MET A 196 -12.80 18.56 -4.28
C MET A 196 -13.12 18.94 -5.73
N VAL A 197 -14.12 19.81 -5.91
CA VAL A 197 -14.44 20.37 -7.24
C VAL A 197 -13.78 21.73 -7.36
N THR A 198 -13.13 21.97 -8.50
CA THR A 198 -12.41 23.20 -8.81
C THR A 198 -13.00 23.86 -10.04
N ALA A 199 -13.29 25.16 -9.99
CA ALA A 199 -13.89 25.92 -11.09
C ALA A 199 -12.93 27.00 -11.58
N ASP A 200 -12.57 27.01 -12.87
CA ASP A 200 -11.63 27.99 -13.39
C ASP A 200 -12.21 29.41 -13.52
N THR A 201 -11.35 30.41 -13.75
CA THR A 201 -11.79 31.81 -13.88
C THR A 201 -12.76 32.06 -15.04
N LYS A 202 -12.83 31.18 -16.06
CA LYS A 202 -13.83 31.26 -17.13
C LYS A 202 -15.19 30.74 -16.66
N MET A 203 -15.25 29.65 -15.90
CA MET A 203 -16.46 29.16 -15.24
C MET A 203 -17.06 30.22 -14.32
N VAL A 204 -16.25 30.82 -13.45
CA VAL A 204 -16.67 31.90 -12.53
C VAL A 204 -17.28 33.07 -13.30
N ARG A 205 -16.59 33.57 -14.34
CA ARG A 205 -17.08 34.69 -15.17
C ARG A 205 -18.33 34.36 -15.99
N HIS A 206 -18.54 33.09 -16.37
CA HIS A 206 -19.66 32.70 -17.21
C HIS A 206 -20.96 32.45 -16.43
N HIS A 207 -20.87 31.81 -15.25
CA HIS A 207 -22.04 31.50 -14.43
C HIS A 207 -22.31 32.51 -13.31
N GLY A 208 -21.30 33.29 -12.90
CA GLY A 208 -21.42 34.25 -11.80
C GLY A 208 -21.92 33.59 -10.52
N GLN A 209 -22.89 34.23 -9.84
CA GLN A 209 -23.52 33.70 -8.62
C GLN A 209 -24.18 32.32 -8.81
N ASN A 210 -24.57 31.95 -10.04
CA ASN A 210 -25.16 30.64 -10.33
C ASN A 210 -24.13 29.50 -10.48
N LEU A 211 -22.82 29.78 -10.41
CA LEU A 211 -21.76 28.78 -10.58
C LEU A 211 -21.93 27.57 -9.65
N GLN A 212 -22.15 27.83 -8.35
CA GLN A 212 -22.25 26.77 -7.35
C GLN A 212 -23.45 25.86 -7.63
N HIS A 213 -24.64 26.42 -7.86
CA HIS A 213 -25.84 25.66 -8.17
C HIS A 213 -25.68 24.82 -9.47
N TYR A 214 -24.97 25.35 -10.47
CA TYR A 214 -24.66 24.63 -11.69
C TYR A 214 -23.72 23.45 -11.47
N ILE A 215 -22.61 23.65 -10.75
CA ILE A 215 -21.65 22.59 -10.43
C ILE A 215 -22.29 21.50 -9.55
N LEU A 216 -23.07 21.90 -8.55
CA LEU A 216 -23.82 20.97 -7.69
C LEU A 216 -24.80 20.12 -8.52
N THR A 217 -25.45 20.70 -9.54
CA THR A 217 -26.26 19.94 -10.51
C THR A 217 -25.43 18.94 -11.30
N LEU A 218 -24.30 19.35 -11.90
CA LEU A 218 -23.43 18.43 -12.65
C LEU A 218 -23.01 17.23 -11.78
N MET A 219 -22.58 17.50 -10.55
CA MET A 219 -22.13 16.47 -9.62
C MET A 219 -23.28 15.58 -9.09
N SER A 220 -24.53 16.07 -9.04
CA SER A 220 -25.69 15.23 -8.74
C SER A 220 -25.93 14.15 -9.82
N ILE A 221 -25.67 14.49 -11.09
CA ILE A 221 -25.74 13.55 -12.22
C ILE A 221 -24.58 12.55 -12.14
N VAL A 222 -23.36 13.01 -11.86
CA VAL A 222 -22.19 12.12 -11.61
C VAL A 222 -22.50 11.13 -10.49
N ALA A 223 -23.01 11.62 -9.34
CA ALA A 223 -23.39 10.77 -8.22
C ALA A 223 -24.47 9.74 -8.59
N ALA A 224 -25.46 10.11 -9.40
CA ALA A 224 -26.48 9.18 -9.90
C ALA A 224 -25.88 8.07 -10.80
N ILE A 225 -24.94 8.41 -11.69
CA ILE A 225 -24.25 7.43 -12.56
C ILE A 225 -23.41 6.45 -11.73
N TYR A 226 -22.76 6.92 -10.66
CA TYR A 226 -22.00 6.05 -9.73
C TYR A 226 -22.87 5.23 -8.77
N LYS A 227 -24.13 5.65 -8.55
CA LYS A 227 -25.12 4.92 -7.73
C LYS A 227 -25.92 3.87 -8.53
N ASP A 228 -25.77 3.80 -9.87
CA ASP A 228 -26.47 2.80 -10.68
C ASP A 228 -25.95 1.37 -10.49
N SER A 229 -26.89 0.42 -10.46
CA SER A 229 -26.70 -1.02 -10.28
C SER A 229 -25.69 -1.66 -11.25
N SER A 230 -25.55 -1.14 -12.48
CA SER A 230 -24.64 -1.70 -13.49
C SER A 230 -23.17 -1.56 -13.12
N ILE A 231 -22.80 -0.64 -12.22
CA ILE A 231 -21.42 -0.50 -11.71
C ILE A 231 -20.96 -1.69 -10.86
N GLY A 232 -21.92 -2.51 -10.35
CA GLY A 232 -21.65 -3.71 -9.56
C GLY A 232 -21.08 -3.47 -8.15
N ASN A 233 -21.15 -2.23 -7.68
CA ASN A 233 -20.53 -1.74 -6.45
C ASN A 233 -21.42 -0.67 -5.80
N LEU A 234 -21.27 -0.45 -4.50
CA LEU A 234 -21.94 0.65 -3.79
C LEU A 234 -20.95 1.81 -3.67
N ILE A 235 -20.93 2.73 -4.64
CA ILE A 235 -20.06 3.91 -4.65
C ILE A 235 -20.92 5.16 -4.43
N ASN A 236 -20.48 6.05 -3.54
CA ASN A 236 -21.13 7.33 -3.24
C ASN A 236 -20.14 8.45 -3.53
N ILE A 237 -20.46 9.32 -4.49
CA ILE A 237 -19.69 10.54 -4.74
C ILE A 237 -20.15 11.61 -3.74
N VAL A 238 -19.23 12.24 -3.02
CA VAL A 238 -19.52 13.24 -1.98
C VAL A 238 -18.68 14.48 -2.22
N ILE A 239 -19.32 15.65 -2.26
CA ILE A 239 -18.59 16.93 -2.45
C ILE A 239 -18.17 17.46 -1.08
N VAL A 240 -16.86 17.56 -0.87
CA VAL A 240 -16.25 18.02 0.39
C VAL A 240 -15.79 19.47 0.33
N LYS A 241 -15.36 19.95 -0.83
CA LYS A 241 -14.85 21.33 -1.04
C LYS A 241 -15.18 21.83 -2.45
N LEU A 242 -15.57 23.09 -2.57
CA LEU A 242 -15.61 23.82 -3.85
C LEU A 242 -14.63 24.98 -3.78
N ILE A 243 -13.72 25.08 -4.76
CA ILE A 243 -12.65 26.09 -4.75
C ILE A 243 -12.49 26.73 -6.13
N GLU A 244 -12.16 28.02 -6.16
CA GLU A 244 -11.78 28.71 -7.40
C GLU A 244 -10.38 28.29 -7.85
N GLY A 245 -10.27 27.90 -9.13
CA GLY A 245 -9.10 27.24 -9.67
C GLY A 245 -7.96 28.17 -10.09
N PRO A 246 -6.73 27.61 -10.22
CA PRO A 246 -5.59 28.34 -10.76
C PRO A 246 -5.85 28.74 -12.22
N ALA A 247 -5.09 29.72 -12.72
CA ALA A 247 -5.05 30.02 -14.15
C ALA A 247 -4.46 28.82 -14.93
N ILE A 248 -5.14 28.41 -16.01
CA ILE A 248 -4.82 27.21 -16.78
C ILE A 248 -4.28 27.52 -18.18
N THR A 249 -3.81 26.48 -18.87
CA THR A 249 -3.27 26.58 -20.24
C THR A 249 -4.14 25.80 -21.23
N PHE A 250 -4.03 26.15 -22.52
CA PHE A 250 -4.68 25.41 -23.62
C PHE A 250 -4.14 23.98 -23.83
N ASN A 251 -3.04 23.60 -23.15
CA ASN A 251 -2.48 22.26 -23.25
C ASN A 251 -3.05 21.36 -22.13
N ALA A 252 -3.83 20.34 -22.51
CA ALA A 252 -4.49 19.44 -21.57
C ALA A 252 -3.50 18.73 -20.63
N ALA A 253 -2.41 18.15 -21.14
CA ALA A 253 -1.45 17.38 -20.33
C ALA A 253 -0.71 18.25 -19.30
N THR A 254 -0.28 19.46 -19.69
CA THR A 254 0.34 20.44 -18.79
C THR A 254 -0.67 20.95 -17.77
N THR A 255 -1.91 21.25 -18.18
CA THR A 255 -2.98 21.69 -17.28
C THR A 255 -3.36 20.60 -16.27
N LEU A 256 -3.47 19.33 -16.67
CA LEU A 256 -3.65 18.21 -15.74
C LEU A 256 -2.49 18.17 -14.74
N ARG A 257 -1.23 18.05 -15.20
CA ARG A 257 -0.06 17.95 -14.32
C ARG A 257 0.01 19.10 -13.30
N ASN A 258 -0.22 20.33 -13.75
CA ASN A 258 -0.22 21.51 -12.89
C ASN A 258 -1.38 21.47 -11.88
N PHE A 259 -2.57 21.02 -12.30
CA PHE A 259 -3.71 20.84 -11.40
C PHE A 259 -3.48 19.74 -10.37
N CYS A 260 -2.87 18.60 -10.73
CA CYS A 260 -2.53 17.51 -9.82
C CYS A 260 -1.54 17.95 -8.72
N LEU A 261 -0.57 18.80 -9.06
CA LEU A 261 0.35 19.41 -8.10
C LEU A 261 -0.35 20.49 -7.24
N TRP A 262 -1.22 21.30 -7.84
CA TRP A 262 -1.94 22.36 -7.14
C TRP A 262 -2.96 21.82 -6.13
N GLN A 263 -3.74 20.80 -6.51
CA GLN A 263 -4.74 20.19 -5.63
C GLN A 263 -4.13 19.54 -4.40
N GLN A 264 -2.90 19.00 -4.53
CA GLN A 264 -2.17 18.41 -3.40
C GLN A 264 -1.88 19.46 -2.33
N ALA A 265 -1.52 20.69 -2.75
CA ALA A 265 -1.31 21.81 -1.84
C ALA A 265 -2.60 22.35 -1.21
N GLN A 266 -3.79 21.94 -1.71
CA GLN A 266 -5.10 22.25 -1.11
C GLN A 266 -5.67 21.07 -0.30
N ASN A 267 -4.96 19.94 -0.20
CA ASN A 267 -5.41 18.73 0.49
C ASN A 267 -4.77 18.61 1.88
N THR A 268 -5.52 18.10 2.86
CA THR A 268 -5.00 17.76 4.19
C THR A 268 -4.59 16.29 4.23
N LEU A 269 -3.42 15.97 4.79
CA LEU A 269 -2.89 14.59 4.82
C LEU A 269 -3.58 13.65 5.84
N ASP A 270 -4.51 14.18 6.65
CA ASP A 270 -5.32 13.40 7.58
C ASP A 270 -6.66 13.04 6.94
N ASP A 271 -6.88 11.75 6.65
CA ASP A 271 -8.14 11.13 6.16
C ASP A 271 -9.35 11.60 6.99
N ALA A 272 -9.20 11.81 8.30
CA ALA A 272 -10.32 12.18 9.17
C ALA A 272 -10.74 13.65 9.04
N HIS A 273 -9.91 14.49 8.41
CA HIS A 273 -10.10 15.93 8.40
C HIS A 273 -11.24 16.35 7.44
N PRO A 274 -12.21 17.20 7.85
CA PRO A 274 -13.41 17.48 7.03
C PRO A 274 -13.17 18.21 5.69
N SER A 275 -11.93 18.60 5.40
CA SER A 275 -11.50 19.20 4.13
C SER A 275 -10.44 18.37 3.40
N HIS A 276 -10.25 17.10 3.79
CA HIS A 276 -9.56 16.10 2.98
C HIS A 276 -10.34 15.89 1.67
N HIS A 277 -9.69 15.28 0.68
CA HIS A 277 -10.35 14.75 -0.51
C HIS A 277 -9.55 13.59 -1.11
N ASP A 278 -10.24 12.50 -1.47
CA ASP A 278 -9.67 11.38 -2.23
C ASP A 278 -9.16 11.86 -3.59
N THR A 279 -9.93 12.75 -4.23
CA THR A 279 -9.72 13.12 -5.64
C THR A 279 -10.17 14.55 -5.97
N ALA A 280 -9.58 15.13 -7.01
CA ALA A 280 -9.88 16.48 -7.46
C ALA A 280 -10.40 16.51 -8.92
N VAL A 281 -11.45 17.30 -9.16
CA VAL A 281 -12.03 17.51 -10.50
C VAL A 281 -11.96 18.99 -10.86
N LEU A 282 -11.23 19.32 -11.93
CA LEU A 282 -11.23 20.67 -12.52
C LEU A 282 -12.29 20.76 -13.62
N ILE A 283 -13.18 21.73 -13.51
CA ILE A 283 -14.18 22.09 -14.51
C ILE A 283 -13.79 23.44 -15.12
N THR A 284 -13.78 23.53 -16.46
CA THR A 284 -13.36 24.74 -17.19
C THR A 284 -14.15 24.98 -18.47
N ARG A 285 -14.33 26.26 -18.84
CA ARG A 285 -14.81 26.69 -20.17
C ARG A 285 -13.68 26.96 -21.18
N GLU A 286 -12.45 26.56 -20.88
CA GLU A 286 -11.31 26.63 -21.80
C GLU A 286 -11.36 25.48 -22.82
N ASP A 287 -10.87 25.73 -24.03
CA ASP A 287 -10.94 24.80 -25.18
C ASP A 287 -9.89 23.69 -25.12
N ILE A 288 -9.70 23.09 -23.94
CA ILE A 288 -8.60 22.15 -23.63
C ILE A 288 -8.74 20.80 -24.33
N CYS A 289 -9.97 20.30 -24.58
CA CYS A 289 -10.18 18.95 -25.11
C CYS A 289 -10.38 18.92 -26.64
N ARG A 290 -10.03 20.00 -27.36
CA ARG A 290 -9.95 20.05 -28.85
C ARG A 290 -8.56 19.81 -29.42
N ALA A 291 -7.53 19.69 -28.60
CA ALA A 291 -6.28 19.09 -29.03
C ALA A 291 -6.50 17.63 -29.48
N ARG A 292 -5.48 17.01 -30.09
CA ARG A 292 -5.52 15.57 -30.43
C ARG A 292 -5.63 14.69 -29.16
N GLU A 293 -5.19 15.21 -28.03
CA GLU A 293 -5.47 14.69 -26.69
C GLU A 293 -6.76 15.33 -26.17
N LYS A 294 -7.74 14.49 -25.83
CA LYS A 294 -8.98 14.92 -25.16
C LYS A 294 -8.76 15.07 -23.65
N CYS A 295 -9.83 15.36 -22.92
CA CYS A 295 -9.89 15.46 -21.47
C CYS A 295 -9.14 14.29 -20.79
N LEU A 296 -8.49 14.58 -19.66
CA LEU A 296 -7.46 13.72 -19.09
C LEU A 296 -7.68 13.45 -17.60
N ALA A 297 -7.46 12.19 -17.25
CA ALA A 297 -7.17 11.71 -15.91
C ALA A 297 -6.10 10.60 -15.99
N GLU A 298 -5.33 10.39 -14.93
CA GLU A 298 -4.40 9.26 -14.87
C GLU A 298 -5.12 7.95 -14.50
N LEU A 299 -4.65 6.84 -15.08
CA LEU A 299 -5.28 5.53 -14.89
C LEU A 299 -4.97 4.93 -13.52
N GLY A 300 -5.99 4.81 -12.67
CA GLY A 300 -5.94 4.07 -11.41
C GLY A 300 -5.34 4.82 -10.22
N THR A 301 -5.37 6.15 -10.25
CA THR A 301 -4.73 7.02 -9.25
C THR A 301 -5.64 7.45 -8.10
N MET A 302 -6.82 6.84 -7.92
CA MET A 302 -7.82 7.30 -6.91
C MET A 302 -7.30 7.46 -5.48
N CYS A 303 -6.40 6.60 -5.00
CA CYS A 303 -5.74 6.76 -3.69
C CYS A 303 -4.24 7.11 -3.83
N ASP A 304 -3.87 7.86 -4.87
CA ASP A 304 -2.53 8.43 -5.08
C ASP A 304 -2.60 9.96 -4.87
N PRO A 305 -2.14 10.50 -3.72
CA PRO A 305 -2.34 11.90 -3.37
C PRO A 305 -1.62 12.89 -4.30
N LEU A 306 -0.66 12.42 -5.10
CA LEU A 306 0.04 13.24 -6.11
C LEU A 306 -0.71 13.30 -7.45
N ARG A 307 -1.59 12.32 -7.74
CA ARG A 307 -2.12 12.05 -9.09
C ARG A 307 -3.62 11.71 -9.14
N SER A 308 -4.34 11.81 -8.03
CA SER A 308 -5.80 11.66 -7.97
C SER A 308 -6.49 12.94 -8.45
N CYS A 309 -6.48 13.13 -9.76
CA CYS A 309 -6.86 14.37 -10.44
C CYS A 309 -7.47 14.09 -11.81
N SER A 310 -8.41 14.95 -12.22
CA SER A 310 -9.02 14.94 -13.55
C SER A 310 -9.36 16.35 -14.03
N ILE A 311 -9.38 16.56 -15.36
CA ILE A 311 -9.79 17.82 -15.98
C ILE A 311 -10.94 17.58 -16.97
N SER A 312 -11.97 18.44 -16.97
CA SER A 312 -13.16 18.31 -17.81
C SER A 312 -13.57 19.65 -18.43
N GLU A 313 -13.75 19.64 -19.76
CA GLU A 313 -14.34 20.75 -20.53
C GLU A 313 -15.86 20.82 -20.28
N GLU A 314 -16.36 22.03 -19.99
CA GLU A 314 -17.75 22.30 -19.69
C GLU A 314 -18.54 22.70 -20.95
N ASN A 315 -19.59 21.93 -21.25
CA ASN A 315 -20.33 21.96 -22.52
C ASN A 315 -21.86 21.85 -22.35
N GLY A 316 -22.39 22.25 -21.20
CA GLY A 316 -23.77 22.02 -20.74
C GLY A 316 -23.85 20.91 -19.69
N LEU A 317 -25.06 20.49 -19.31
CA LEU A 317 -25.29 19.38 -18.36
C LEU A 317 -24.59 18.07 -18.77
N SER A 318 -24.26 17.95 -20.06
CA SER A 318 -23.42 16.92 -20.65
C SER A 318 -22.02 16.78 -20.01
N ALA A 319 -21.47 17.84 -19.42
CA ALA A 319 -20.19 17.79 -18.72
C ALA A 319 -20.18 16.77 -17.56
N ALA A 320 -21.34 16.48 -16.96
CA ALA A 320 -21.45 15.44 -15.93
C ALA A 320 -21.10 14.03 -16.44
N PHE A 321 -21.41 13.72 -17.71
CA PHE A 321 -21.01 12.44 -18.30
C PHE A 321 -19.50 12.39 -18.58
N THR A 322 -18.89 13.53 -18.95
CA THR A 322 -17.42 13.66 -19.05
C THR A 322 -16.77 13.45 -17.69
N ILE A 323 -17.22 14.14 -16.64
CA ILE A 323 -16.68 13.99 -15.28
C ILE A 323 -16.82 12.53 -14.79
N ALA A 324 -17.96 11.88 -15.07
CA ALA A 324 -18.15 10.47 -14.71
C ALA A 324 -17.19 9.52 -15.46
N HIS A 325 -16.87 9.83 -16.73
CA HIS A 325 -15.89 9.12 -17.56
C HIS A 325 -14.46 9.29 -17.04
N GLU A 326 -14.02 10.53 -16.78
CA GLU A 326 -12.66 10.80 -16.28
C GLU A 326 -12.43 10.18 -14.89
N LEU A 327 -13.40 10.29 -13.97
CA LEU A 327 -13.35 9.57 -12.69
C LEU A 327 -13.30 8.05 -12.89
N GLY A 328 -13.85 7.52 -13.99
CA GLY A 328 -13.72 6.12 -14.39
C GLY A 328 -12.28 5.73 -14.73
N HIS A 329 -11.51 6.62 -15.38
CA HIS A 329 -10.08 6.43 -15.56
C HIS A 329 -9.33 6.48 -14.22
N VAL A 330 -9.68 7.40 -13.31
CA VAL A 330 -9.10 7.44 -11.94
C VAL A 330 -9.37 6.12 -11.18
N PHE A 331 -10.49 5.43 -11.46
CA PHE A 331 -10.81 4.06 -11.01
C PHE A 331 -10.10 2.91 -11.78
N ASN A 332 -9.09 3.20 -12.61
CA ASN A 332 -8.36 2.26 -13.48
C ASN A 332 -9.22 1.59 -14.57
N VAL A 333 -10.30 2.23 -15.03
CA VAL A 333 -11.17 1.65 -16.05
C VAL A 333 -10.70 2.06 -17.46
N PRO A 334 -10.39 1.11 -18.35
CA PRO A 334 -10.11 1.40 -19.76
C PRO A 334 -11.41 1.67 -20.55
N HIS A 335 -11.29 2.30 -21.73
CA HIS A 335 -12.40 2.40 -22.68
C HIS A 335 -12.99 1.04 -23.08
N ASP A 336 -14.29 0.99 -23.36
CA ASP A 336 -15.01 -0.23 -23.76
C ASP A 336 -14.49 -0.89 -25.05
N ASP A 337 -13.87 -0.14 -25.95
CA ASP A 337 -13.28 -0.65 -27.20
C ASP A 337 -11.82 -1.15 -27.05
N SER A 338 -11.21 -0.93 -25.89
CA SER A 338 -9.85 -1.35 -25.58
C SER A 338 -9.67 -2.85 -25.79
N PHE A 339 -8.47 -3.28 -26.20
CA PHE A 339 -8.16 -4.71 -26.29
C PHE A 339 -8.38 -5.44 -24.95
N LYS A 340 -8.20 -4.74 -23.81
CA LYS A 340 -8.49 -5.22 -22.46
C LYS A 340 -9.98 -5.57 -22.23
N CYS A 341 -10.90 -4.98 -23.00
CA CYS A 341 -12.34 -5.22 -22.91
C CYS A 341 -12.88 -6.21 -23.94
N LYS A 342 -12.09 -6.63 -24.96
CA LYS A 342 -12.56 -7.56 -26.00
C LYS A 342 -13.02 -8.92 -25.44
N GLU A 343 -12.38 -9.41 -24.38
CA GLU A 343 -12.79 -10.64 -23.68
C GLU A 343 -14.19 -10.55 -23.05
N ALA A 344 -14.67 -9.34 -22.73
CA ALA A 344 -16.00 -9.14 -22.14
C ALA A 344 -17.15 -9.24 -23.16
N GLY A 345 -16.85 -9.50 -24.44
CA GLY A 345 -17.85 -9.78 -25.47
C GLY A 345 -18.72 -8.60 -25.90
N ILE A 346 -18.27 -7.36 -25.65
CA ILE A 346 -19.03 -6.13 -25.93
C ILE A 346 -19.25 -5.98 -27.44
N LYS A 347 -20.48 -6.28 -27.90
CA LYS A 347 -20.90 -6.12 -29.30
C LYS A 347 -21.70 -4.83 -29.48
N HIS A 348 -21.01 -3.77 -29.92
CA HIS A 348 -21.60 -2.51 -30.42
C HIS A 348 -22.55 -1.76 -29.46
N GLN A 349 -22.46 -2.01 -28.15
CA GLN A 349 -23.12 -1.23 -27.11
C GLN A 349 -22.02 -0.55 -26.29
N TYR A 350 -22.06 0.78 -26.22
CA TYR A 350 -21.07 1.61 -25.56
C TYR A 350 -21.65 2.21 -24.28
N HIS A 351 -20.87 2.34 -23.23
CA HIS A 351 -21.35 2.69 -21.89
C HIS A 351 -20.77 4.04 -21.41
N VAL A 352 -20.72 4.30 -20.10
CA VAL A 352 -20.00 5.46 -19.54
C VAL A 352 -18.58 5.57 -20.12
N MET A 353 -17.86 4.45 -20.21
CA MET A 353 -16.48 4.39 -20.72
C MET A 353 -16.38 4.27 -22.26
N ALA A 354 -17.32 4.89 -22.98
CA ALA A 354 -17.25 5.02 -24.43
C ALA A 354 -16.22 6.08 -24.84
N PRO A 355 -15.28 5.81 -25.76
CA PRO A 355 -14.32 6.81 -26.24
C PRO A 355 -15.00 7.95 -27.03
N THR A 356 -16.23 7.72 -27.52
CA THR A 356 -17.09 8.75 -28.14
C THR A 356 -18.57 8.45 -27.90
N LEU A 357 -19.35 9.51 -27.70
CA LEU A 357 -20.81 9.47 -27.62
C LEU A 357 -21.41 9.38 -29.04
N ASN A 358 -22.19 8.33 -29.30
CA ASN A 358 -22.74 8.04 -30.62
C ASN A 358 -24.23 7.62 -30.55
N TYR A 359 -24.76 6.86 -31.53
CA TYR A 359 -26.17 6.41 -31.49
C TYR A 359 -26.41 5.24 -30.52
N HIS A 360 -25.36 4.48 -30.20
CA HIS A 360 -25.42 3.24 -29.43
C HIS A 360 -24.75 3.37 -28.05
N THR A 361 -24.44 4.60 -27.62
CA THR A 361 -23.91 4.88 -26.27
C THR A 361 -25.05 5.02 -25.26
N SER A 362 -24.88 4.40 -24.08
CA SER A 362 -25.78 4.45 -22.92
C SER A 362 -25.04 5.07 -21.72
N PRO A 363 -24.97 6.41 -21.62
CA PRO A 363 -24.04 7.11 -20.73
C PRO A 363 -24.44 7.11 -19.24
N TRP A 364 -25.55 6.47 -18.86
CA TRP A 364 -25.95 6.26 -17.46
C TRP A 364 -25.52 4.91 -16.88
N THR A 365 -25.09 3.98 -17.73
CA THR A 365 -24.88 2.57 -17.37
C THR A 365 -23.47 2.13 -17.71
N TRP A 366 -22.88 1.31 -16.87
CA TRP A 366 -21.52 0.78 -16.98
C TRP A 366 -21.49 -0.55 -17.75
N SER A 367 -20.44 -0.79 -18.53
CA SER A 367 -20.31 -2.05 -19.26
C SER A 367 -19.89 -3.19 -18.34
N LYS A 368 -19.99 -4.44 -18.81
CA LYS A 368 -19.42 -5.59 -18.10
C LYS A 368 -17.89 -5.54 -18.02
N CYS A 369 -17.21 -4.77 -18.89
CA CYS A 369 -15.79 -4.48 -18.71
C CYS A 369 -15.57 -3.48 -17.57
N SER A 370 -16.31 -2.36 -17.55
CA SER A 370 -16.18 -1.36 -16.48
C SER A 370 -16.50 -1.95 -15.10
N GLN A 371 -17.60 -2.70 -14.99
CA GLN A 371 -18.00 -3.42 -13.78
C GLN A 371 -16.89 -4.39 -13.28
N LYS A 372 -16.18 -5.07 -14.18
CA LYS A 372 -15.02 -5.93 -13.86
C LYS A 372 -13.88 -5.10 -13.28
N TYR A 373 -13.44 -4.04 -13.98
CA TYR A 373 -12.28 -3.24 -13.58
C TYR A 373 -12.50 -2.47 -12.27
N ILE A 374 -13.66 -1.84 -12.07
CA ILE A 374 -14.02 -1.16 -10.81
C ILE A 374 -14.06 -2.16 -9.65
N THR A 375 -14.66 -3.34 -9.87
CA THR A 375 -14.71 -4.38 -8.83
C THR A 375 -13.31 -4.89 -8.48
N GLU A 376 -12.45 -5.13 -9.46
CA GLU A 376 -11.08 -5.57 -9.22
C GLU A 376 -10.26 -4.51 -8.48
N PHE A 377 -10.33 -3.23 -8.88
CA PHE A 377 -9.67 -2.10 -8.19
C PHE A 377 -10.07 -1.98 -6.71
N LEU A 378 -11.35 -2.15 -6.41
CA LEU A 378 -11.90 -2.07 -5.05
C LEU A 378 -11.59 -3.31 -4.18
N ASP A 379 -11.62 -4.51 -4.76
CA ASP A 379 -11.42 -5.77 -4.02
C ASP A 379 -9.93 -6.15 -3.84
N THR A 380 -9.02 -5.72 -4.75
CA THR A 380 -7.56 -5.79 -4.52
C THR A 380 -7.09 -4.75 -3.51
N GLY A 381 -7.87 -3.69 -3.29
CA GLY A 381 -7.59 -2.66 -2.29
C GLY A 381 -6.73 -1.50 -2.79
N TYR A 382 -6.76 -1.18 -4.08
CA TYR A 382 -6.26 0.12 -4.56
C TYR A 382 -7.16 1.26 -4.09
N GLY A 383 -8.48 1.06 -4.10
CA GLY A 383 -9.44 1.94 -3.42
C GLY A 383 -9.47 1.71 -1.91
N GLU A 384 -8.36 1.92 -1.19
CA GLU A 384 -8.29 1.71 0.27
C GLU A 384 -8.66 2.93 1.11
N CYS A 385 -8.50 4.13 0.56
CA CYS A 385 -8.95 5.43 1.08
C CYS A 385 -10.48 5.49 1.15
N LEU A 386 -11.15 5.07 0.07
CA LEU A 386 -12.61 5.01 -0.13
C LEU A 386 -13.44 4.12 0.86
N LEU A 387 -13.07 3.93 2.13
CA LEU A 387 -13.62 2.91 3.05
C LEU A 387 -14.15 3.43 4.37
N ASP A 388 -13.60 4.51 4.89
CA ASP A 388 -14.22 5.33 5.93
C ASP A 388 -15.33 6.21 5.30
N LYS A 389 -15.75 7.27 5.97
CA LYS A 389 -16.91 8.06 5.58
C LYS A 389 -16.67 9.53 5.96
N PRO A 390 -16.93 10.49 5.06
CA PRO A 390 -16.77 11.91 5.32
C PRO A 390 -17.26 12.37 6.69
N SER A 391 -16.49 13.26 7.32
CA SER A 391 -16.72 13.82 8.66
C SER A 391 -18.00 14.68 8.75
N GLY A 392 -19.16 14.02 8.72
CA GLY A 392 -20.48 14.65 8.77
C GLY A 392 -21.71 13.72 8.64
N ARG A 393 -22.89 14.29 8.87
CA ARG A 393 -24.16 13.68 8.39
C ARG A 393 -24.22 13.83 6.86
N ILE A 394 -23.84 12.79 6.12
CA ILE A 394 -24.26 12.64 4.73
C ILE A 394 -25.78 12.43 4.74
N TYR A 395 -26.52 13.41 4.22
CA TYR A 395 -27.94 13.28 3.90
C TYR A 395 -28.07 12.39 2.65
N ASP A 396 -29.07 11.50 2.56
CA ASP A 396 -29.21 10.59 1.40
C ASP A 396 -29.63 11.38 0.15
N LEU A 397 -29.21 10.93 -1.03
CA LEU A 397 -29.48 11.64 -2.28
C LEU A 397 -30.99 11.70 -2.55
N SER A 398 -31.46 12.91 -2.82
CA SER A 398 -32.80 13.16 -3.31
C SER A 398 -33.09 12.44 -4.62
N SER A 399 -34.33 11.96 -4.76
CA SER A 399 -34.82 11.32 -5.99
C SER A 399 -35.22 12.30 -7.09
N GLN A 400 -35.01 13.61 -6.90
CA GLN A 400 -35.40 14.62 -7.89
C GLN A 400 -34.46 14.60 -9.10
N LEU A 401 -35.05 14.42 -10.27
CA LEU A 401 -34.31 14.18 -11.51
C LEU A 401 -34.00 15.52 -12.22
N PRO A 402 -32.82 15.73 -12.83
CA PRO A 402 -32.36 17.06 -13.25
C PRO A 402 -33.27 17.74 -14.29
N GLY A 403 -33.90 16.97 -15.18
CA GLY A 403 -34.87 17.45 -16.16
C GLY A 403 -36.21 17.94 -15.58
N SER A 404 -36.38 17.88 -14.25
CA SER A 404 -37.45 18.59 -13.53
C SER A 404 -37.04 20.00 -13.07
N MET A 405 -35.74 20.31 -13.06
CA MET A 405 -35.18 21.63 -12.72
C MET A 405 -34.73 22.40 -13.97
N TYR A 406 -34.22 21.68 -14.98
CA TYR A 406 -33.85 22.22 -16.27
C TYR A 406 -34.78 21.65 -17.34
N ASP A 407 -35.68 22.47 -17.87
CA ASP A 407 -36.55 22.07 -18.97
C ASP A 407 -35.75 21.79 -20.26
N VAL A 408 -36.42 21.28 -21.28
CA VAL A 408 -35.78 20.83 -22.53
C VAL A 408 -35.19 21.97 -23.37
N ASN A 409 -35.67 23.22 -23.21
CA ASN A 409 -35.05 24.40 -23.80
C ASN A 409 -33.86 24.87 -22.96
N LYS A 410 -33.95 24.89 -21.62
CA LYS A 410 -32.80 25.27 -20.79
C LYS A 410 -31.62 24.32 -20.95
N GLN A 411 -31.88 23.02 -21.15
CA GLN A 411 -30.87 22.04 -21.55
C GLN A 411 -30.20 22.40 -22.89
N CYS A 412 -30.94 22.96 -23.85
CA CYS A 412 -30.38 23.45 -25.12
C CYS A 412 -29.57 24.74 -24.95
N GLU A 413 -30.03 25.70 -24.15
CA GLU A 413 -29.28 26.93 -23.86
C GLU A 413 -27.91 26.64 -23.22
N LEU A 414 -27.88 25.73 -22.24
CA LEU A 414 -26.64 25.33 -21.57
C LEU A 414 -25.64 24.64 -22.52
N MET A 415 -26.14 23.92 -23.53
CA MET A 415 -25.32 23.12 -24.46
C MET A 415 -24.91 23.88 -25.74
N PHE A 416 -25.65 24.90 -26.16
CA PHE A 416 -25.45 25.60 -27.44
C PHE A 416 -25.51 27.14 -27.37
N GLY A 417 -25.78 27.72 -26.20
CA GLY A 417 -25.90 29.17 -25.99
C GLY A 417 -27.34 29.66 -25.88
N LEU A 418 -27.51 30.83 -25.24
CA LEU A 418 -28.79 31.50 -25.01
C LEU A 418 -29.64 31.60 -26.29
N GLY A 419 -30.95 31.35 -26.17
CA GLY A 419 -31.87 31.33 -27.31
C GLY A 419 -31.81 30.06 -28.18
N SER A 420 -31.14 28.99 -27.72
CA SER A 420 -31.26 27.65 -28.30
C SER A 420 -32.42 26.88 -27.67
N GLN A 421 -33.32 26.33 -28.48
CA GLN A 421 -34.54 25.61 -28.05
C GLN A 421 -34.59 24.19 -28.59
N VAL A 422 -35.47 23.35 -28.06
CA VAL A 422 -35.67 21.97 -28.53
C VAL A 422 -36.16 21.92 -29.98
N CYS A 423 -35.60 20.99 -30.76
CA CYS A 423 -36.00 20.71 -32.13
C CYS A 423 -37.43 20.11 -32.17
N PRO A 424 -38.44 20.78 -32.77
CA PRO A 424 -39.85 20.39 -32.60
C PRO A 424 -40.17 18.95 -33.00
N TYR A 425 -39.51 18.43 -34.04
CA TYR A 425 -39.79 17.12 -34.65
C TYR A 425 -38.90 15.98 -34.13
N LEU A 426 -37.95 16.27 -33.22
CA LEU A 426 -36.95 15.30 -32.74
C LEU A 426 -36.98 15.13 -31.20
N LYS A 427 -38.14 15.38 -30.58
CA LYS A 427 -38.37 15.18 -29.14
C LYS A 427 -38.34 13.69 -28.78
N GLN A 428 -37.16 13.15 -28.49
CA GLN A 428 -36.95 11.78 -28.03
C GLN A 428 -35.97 11.78 -26.85
N CYS A 429 -36.34 11.17 -25.72
CA CYS A 429 -35.50 11.14 -24.52
C CYS A 429 -34.06 10.68 -24.75
N LYS A 430 -33.84 9.79 -25.73
CA LYS A 430 -32.52 9.28 -26.11
C LYS A 430 -31.56 10.36 -26.61
N ARG A 431 -32.04 11.50 -27.14
CA ARG A 431 -31.19 12.55 -27.73
C ARG A 431 -31.78 13.96 -27.62
N LEU A 432 -31.03 14.86 -26.99
CA LEU A 432 -31.26 16.29 -27.07
C LEU A 432 -30.87 16.79 -28.46
N TRP A 433 -31.86 17.30 -29.19
CA TRP A 433 -31.69 18.00 -30.45
C TRP A 433 -32.15 19.43 -30.27
N CYS A 434 -31.27 20.38 -30.60
CA CYS A 434 -31.49 21.81 -30.35
C CYS A 434 -31.43 22.61 -31.65
N THR A 435 -32.12 23.75 -31.68
CA THR A 435 -31.92 24.77 -32.72
C THR A 435 -30.50 25.34 -32.61
N SER A 436 -29.92 25.73 -33.75
CA SER A 436 -28.84 26.73 -33.73
C SER A 436 -29.36 27.99 -33.01
N ILE A 437 -28.49 28.86 -32.45
CA ILE A 437 -28.78 30.21 -31.89
C ILE A 437 -29.31 31.23 -32.92
N GLU A 438 -29.99 30.70 -33.92
CA GLU A 438 -30.27 31.22 -35.24
C GLU A 438 -31.63 30.74 -35.77
N GLY A 439 -32.33 29.94 -34.96
CA GLY A 439 -33.65 29.38 -35.22
C GLY A 439 -33.70 28.14 -36.09
N VAL A 440 -34.86 27.49 -36.04
CA VAL A 440 -35.22 26.20 -36.70
C VAL A 440 -34.78 26.11 -38.18
N HIS A 441 -34.83 27.21 -38.93
CA HIS A 441 -34.49 27.24 -40.37
C HIS A 441 -32.98 27.05 -40.68
N LYS A 442 -32.15 26.78 -39.68
CA LYS A 442 -30.75 26.37 -39.82
C LYS A 442 -30.52 24.85 -39.71
N GLY A 443 -31.58 24.09 -39.40
CA GLY A 443 -31.46 22.69 -39.00
C GLY A 443 -31.08 22.55 -37.53
N CYS A 444 -31.33 21.36 -36.98
CA CYS A 444 -31.07 21.07 -35.57
C CYS A 444 -29.69 20.44 -35.38
N ARG A 445 -29.03 20.76 -34.26
CA ARG A 445 -27.74 20.21 -33.82
C ARG A 445 -27.96 19.29 -32.62
N THR A 446 -26.99 18.41 -32.34
CA THR A 446 -26.98 17.53 -31.17
C THR A 446 -25.52 17.19 -30.86
N GLN A 447 -25.19 17.01 -29.57
CA GLN A 447 -23.92 16.39 -29.16
C GLN A 447 -24.06 14.87 -28.96
N HIS A 448 -25.15 14.27 -29.46
CA HIS A 448 -25.60 12.89 -29.22
C HIS A 448 -25.94 12.55 -27.76
N MET A 449 -25.81 13.52 -26.86
CA MET A 449 -26.26 13.47 -25.48
C MET A 449 -27.79 13.35 -25.38
N PRO A 450 -28.30 12.65 -24.36
CA PRO A 450 -29.73 12.46 -24.12
C PRO A 450 -30.40 13.69 -23.47
N LEU A 451 -31.73 13.65 -23.34
CA LEU A 451 -32.43 14.53 -22.40
C LEU A 451 -32.10 14.10 -20.97
N ALA A 452 -32.02 15.06 -20.05
CA ALA A 452 -31.86 14.76 -18.63
C ALA A 452 -33.04 13.91 -18.11
N ASP A 453 -32.76 13.01 -17.19
CA ASP A 453 -33.80 12.25 -16.49
C ASP A 453 -34.78 13.23 -15.82
N GLY A 454 -36.09 12.96 -15.86
CA GLY A 454 -37.15 13.85 -15.39
C GLY A 454 -37.73 14.80 -16.44
N THR A 455 -37.06 14.99 -17.58
CA THR A 455 -37.57 15.88 -18.64
C THR A 455 -38.92 15.39 -19.16
N VAL A 456 -39.94 16.25 -19.21
CA VAL A 456 -41.28 15.86 -19.66
C VAL A 456 -41.27 15.47 -21.14
N CYS A 457 -41.72 14.25 -21.45
CA CYS A 457 -41.74 13.69 -22.80
C CYS A 457 -43.16 13.37 -23.31
N GLY A 458 -44.17 13.40 -22.43
CA GLY A 458 -45.57 13.28 -22.77
C GLY A 458 -46.47 13.57 -21.56
N VAL A 459 -47.79 13.51 -21.75
CA VAL A 459 -48.75 13.66 -20.64
C VAL A 459 -48.54 12.51 -19.64
N GLY A 460 -48.29 12.83 -18.37
CA GLY A 460 -47.98 11.82 -17.34
C GLY A 460 -46.60 11.14 -17.47
N MET A 461 -45.77 11.53 -18.45
CA MET A 461 -44.52 10.82 -18.79
C MET A 461 -43.28 11.70 -18.75
N HIS A 462 -42.18 11.15 -18.24
CA HIS A 462 -40.86 11.77 -18.18
C HIS A 462 -39.77 10.89 -18.81
N CYS A 463 -38.64 11.49 -19.12
CA CYS A 463 -37.46 10.77 -19.59
C CYS A 463 -36.78 10.04 -18.43
N ARG A 464 -36.41 8.77 -18.66
CA ARG A 464 -35.52 8.00 -17.79
C ARG A 464 -34.58 7.13 -18.60
N HIS A 465 -33.28 7.27 -18.39
CA HIS A 465 -32.23 6.52 -19.11
C HIS A 465 -32.43 6.51 -20.64
N GLY A 466 -32.92 7.63 -21.19
CA GLY A 466 -33.14 7.82 -22.64
C GLY A 466 -34.46 7.26 -23.18
N ILE A 467 -35.33 6.71 -22.33
CA ILE A 467 -36.66 6.18 -22.66
C ILE A 467 -37.73 7.13 -22.08
N CYS A 468 -38.88 7.25 -22.73
CA CYS A 468 -40.04 7.97 -22.18
C CYS A 468 -40.90 6.97 -21.37
N VAL A 469 -41.14 7.25 -20.09
CA VAL A 469 -41.79 6.32 -19.14
C VAL A 469 -42.89 7.03 -18.33
N SER A 470 -43.87 6.28 -17.83
CA SER A 470 -44.90 6.81 -16.91
C SER A 470 -44.31 7.13 -15.54
N LYS A 471 -44.64 8.31 -15.00
CA LYS A 471 -44.28 8.74 -13.63
C LYS A 471 -44.71 7.73 -12.56
N GLU A 472 -45.85 7.07 -12.76
CA GLU A 472 -46.47 6.17 -11.77
C GLU A 472 -45.65 4.89 -11.52
N MET A 473 -44.91 4.42 -12.55
CA MET A 473 -44.20 3.14 -12.51
C MET A 473 -42.82 3.20 -11.81
N GLU A 474 -42.32 4.39 -11.48
CA GLU A 474 -41.03 4.57 -10.78
C GLU A 474 -41.13 4.69 -9.25
N THR A 475 -42.35 4.74 -8.70
CA THR A 475 -42.66 5.25 -7.35
C THR A 475 -42.04 4.52 -6.14
N ARG A 476 -41.28 3.42 -6.34
CA ARG A 476 -40.60 2.69 -5.25
C ARG A 476 -39.19 2.22 -5.65
N PRO A 477 -38.14 2.62 -4.90
CA PRO A 477 -36.84 1.96 -4.88
C PRO A 477 -36.96 0.47 -4.54
N VAL A 478 -36.13 -0.36 -5.14
CA VAL A 478 -35.98 -1.78 -4.82
C VAL A 478 -34.52 -2.01 -4.45
N ASP A 479 -34.24 -2.21 -3.16
CA ASP A 479 -32.91 -2.58 -2.69
C ASP A 479 -32.54 -3.98 -3.19
N GLY A 480 -31.30 -4.18 -3.62
CA GLY A 480 -30.83 -5.45 -4.16
C GLY A 480 -30.45 -6.45 -3.07
N GLU A 481 -30.75 -7.73 -3.31
CA GLU A 481 -30.31 -8.82 -2.45
C GLU A 481 -29.42 -9.84 -3.19
N TRP A 482 -28.57 -10.49 -2.41
CA TRP A 482 -27.59 -11.44 -2.92
C TRP A 482 -28.22 -12.73 -3.42
N GLY A 483 -27.95 -13.05 -4.69
CA GLY A 483 -28.21 -14.37 -5.26
C GLY A 483 -27.40 -15.49 -4.58
N PRO A 484 -27.69 -16.76 -4.95
CA PRO A 484 -26.96 -17.91 -4.47
C PRO A 484 -25.49 -17.87 -4.90
N TRP A 485 -24.65 -18.61 -4.19
CA TRP A 485 -23.26 -18.85 -4.59
C TRP A 485 -23.23 -19.73 -5.84
N GLY A 486 -22.45 -19.30 -6.84
CA GLY A 486 -22.19 -20.10 -8.03
C GLY A 486 -21.32 -21.34 -7.73
N PRO A 487 -21.08 -22.19 -8.73
CA PRO A 487 -20.11 -23.28 -8.60
C PRO A 487 -18.73 -22.73 -8.21
N TYR A 488 -17.91 -23.58 -7.58
CA TYR A 488 -16.49 -23.26 -7.40
C TYR A 488 -15.75 -23.39 -8.73
N SER A 489 -14.77 -22.52 -8.95
CA SER A 489 -13.79 -22.65 -10.02
C SER A 489 -13.01 -23.96 -9.91
N SER A 490 -12.35 -24.36 -10.99
CA SER A 490 -11.20 -25.25 -10.93
C SER A 490 -10.18 -24.75 -9.90
N CYS A 491 -9.39 -25.66 -9.34
CA CYS A 491 -8.30 -25.30 -8.45
C CYS A 491 -7.18 -24.62 -9.26
N SER A 492 -6.62 -23.52 -8.75
CA SER A 492 -5.57 -22.75 -9.44
C SER A 492 -4.22 -23.46 -9.56
N ARG A 493 -3.97 -24.49 -8.74
CA ARG A 493 -2.75 -25.31 -8.73
C ARG A 493 -3.10 -26.79 -8.56
N THR A 494 -2.23 -27.68 -9.03
CA THR A 494 -2.38 -29.14 -8.89
C THR A 494 -1.69 -29.72 -7.67
N CYS A 495 -0.86 -28.94 -6.97
CA CYS A 495 -0.15 -29.33 -5.74
C CYS A 495 0.35 -28.07 -5.00
N GLY A 496 0.74 -28.24 -3.73
CA GLY A 496 1.42 -27.25 -2.89
C GLY A 496 0.56 -26.06 -2.48
N GLY A 497 -0.77 -26.23 -2.44
CA GLY A 497 -1.71 -25.16 -2.05
C GLY A 497 -2.28 -24.37 -3.21
N GLY A 498 -3.23 -24.96 -3.93
CA GLY A 498 -4.09 -24.22 -4.86
C GLY A 498 -5.30 -23.60 -4.17
N ILE A 499 -5.96 -22.68 -4.87
CA ILE A 499 -7.16 -21.99 -4.43
C ILE A 499 -8.28 -22.22 -5.44
N LYS A 500 -9.51 -22.41 -4.95
CA LYS A 500 -10.73 -22.32 -5.75
C LYS A 500 -11.64 -21.23 -5.21
N SER A 501 -12.22 -20.45 -6.10
CA SER A 501 -13.09 -19.32 -5.78
C SER A 501 -14.54 -19.59 -6.21
N THR A 502 -15.50 -18.92 -5.58
CA THR A 502 -16.90 -18.84 -6.02
C THR A 502 -17.39 -17.42 -5.80
N THR A 503 -18.28 -16.95 -6.68
CA THR A 503 -18.88 -15.62 -6.65
C THR A 503 -20.39 -15.72 -6.51
N ARG A 504 -21.03 -14.59 -6.19
CA ARG A 504 -22.48 -14.41 -6.31
C ARG A 504 -22.80 -13.02 -6.80
N LEU A 505 -23.97 -12.86 -7.42
CA LEU A 505 -24.44 -11.61 -7.99
C LEU A 505 -25.46 -10.92 -7.07
N CYS A 506 -25.61 -9.61 -7.21
CA CYS A 506 -26.66 -8.83 -6.55
C CYS A 506 -27.91 -8.84 -7.43
N ASN A 507 -28.73 -9.91 -7.32
CA ASN A 507 -29.78 -10.19 -8.30
C ASN A 507 -30.99 -11.00 -7.81
N ARG A 508 -31.30 -11.01 -6.51
CA ARG A 508 -32.52 -11.66 -5.97
C ARG A 508 -33.25 -10.83 -4.89
N PRO A 509 -33.66 -9.57 -5.16
CA PRO A 509 -33.77 -8.95 -6.48
C PRO A 509 -32.49 -8.20 -6.91
N GLU A 510 -32.47 -7.77 -8.18
CA GLU A 510 -31.54 -6.74 -8.65
C GLU A 510 -31.95 -5.37 -8.11
N PRO A 511 -31.01 -4.46 -7.75
CA PRO A 511 -31.37 -3.11 -7.34
C PRO A 511 -32.04 -2.34 -8.48
N ARG A 512 -33.13 -1.63 -8.20
CA ARG A 512 -33.88 -0.81 -9.19
C ARG A 512 -34.38 0.49 -8.59
N ASN A 513 -34.69 1.47 -9.44
CA ASN A 513 -35.30 2.75 -9.07
C ASN A 513 -34.53 3.51 -7.96
N GLY A 514 -33.19 3.47 -7.99
CA GLY A 514 -32.33 4.09 -6.97
C GLY A 514 -32.13 3.28 -5.68
N GLY A 515 -32.64 2.05 -5.61
CA GLY A 515 -32.43 1.14 -4.48
C GLY A 515 -30.97 0.69 -4.33
N LYS A 516 -30.61 0.33 -3.10
CA LYS A 516 -29.23 0.14 -2.64
C LYS A 516 -28.60 -1.14 -3.21
N TYR A 517 -27.34 -1.05 -3.59
CA TYR A 517 -26.55 -2.21 -4.02
C TYR A 517 -26.17 -3.10 -2.82
N CYS A 518 -26.09 -4.41 -3.06
CA CYS A 518 -25.90 -5.42 -2.02
C CYS A 518 -24.61 -5.25 -1.22
N VAL A 519 -24.73 -5.15 0.11
CA VAL A 519 -23.60 -5.12 1.05
C VAL A 519 -23.26 -6.55 1.53
N GLY A 520 -21.99 -6.89 1.71
CA GLY A 520 -21.53 -8.20 2.19
C GLY A 520 -20.72 -9.00 1.17
N ARG A 521 -20.39 -10.27 1.47
CA ARG A 521 -19.35 -11.00 0.71
C ARG A 521 -19.80 -11.27 -0.73
N ARG A 522 -19.04 -10.80 -1.72
CA ARG A 522 -19.27 -11.08 -3.15
C ARG A 522 -18.50 -12.32 -3.63
N MET A 523 -17.34 -12.59 -3.02
CA MET A 523 -16.49 -13.77 -3.29
C MET A 523 -16.30 -14.64 -2.03
N LYS A 524 -16.05 -15.94 -2.25
CA LYS A 524 -15.56 -16.91 -1.26
C LYS A 524 -14.43 -17.73 -1.87
N PHE A 525 -13.51 -18.17 -1.03
CA PHE A 525 -12.32 -18.94 -1.43
C PHE A 525 -12.20 -20.18 -0.53
N ARG A 526 -11.61 -21.25 -1.07
CA ARG A 526 -11.19 -22.45 -0.34
C ARG A 526 -9.84 -22.90 -0.88
N SER A 527 -8.95 -23.40 -0.02
CA SER A 527 -7.78 -24.15 -0.48
C SER A 527 -8.22 -25.48 -1.14
N CYS A 528 -7.35 -26.00 -1.98
CA CYS A 528 -7.46 -27.29 -2.66
C CYS A 528 -6.06 -27.75 -3.08
N ASN A 529 -5.86 -29.06 -3.26
CA ASN A 529 -4.58 -29.64 -3.71
C ASN A 529 -3.41 -29.13 -2.83
N THR A 530 -3.60 -29.27 -1.52
CA THR A 530 -2.73 -28.76 -0.46
C THR A 530 -1.44 -29.56 -0.32
N ASP A 531 -1.45 -30.82 -0.73
CA ASP A 531 -0.32 -31.75 -0.63
C ASP A 531 0.90 -31.22 -1.38
N SER A 532 2.09 -31.31 -0.76
CA SER A 532 3.32 -30.72 -1.30
C SER A 532 3.61 -31.17 -2.73
N CYS A 533 4.14 -30.27 -3.55
CA CYS A 533 4.51 -30.63 -4.92
C CYS A 533 5.67 -31.66 -4.94
N PRO A 534 5.68 -32.58 -5.93
CA PRO A 534 6.79 -33.51 -6.12
C PRO A 534 8.15 -32.80 -6.20
N LYS A 535 9.19 -33.42 -5.61
CA LYS A 535 10.57 -32.92 -5.62
C LYS A 535 11.05 -32.65 -7.05
N GLY A 536 11.92 -31.65 -7.21
CA GLY A 536 12.46 -31.25 -8.52
C GLY A 536 11.53 -30.40 -9.39
N LYS A 537 10.29 -30.11 -8.96
CA LYS A 537 9.47 -29.07 -9.60
C LYS A 537 9.97 -27.68 -9.23
N LYS A 538 10.01 -26.77 -10.22
CA LYS A 538 10.25 -25.34 -10.02
C LYS A 538 9.25 -24.73 -9.03
N ASP A 539 9.67 -23.65 -8.37
CA ASP A 539 8.73 -22.79 -7.64
C ASP A 539 7.64 -22.26 -8.59
N PHE A 540 6.43 -22.06 -8.05
CA PHE A 540 5.29 -21.62 -8.83
C PHE A 540 5.39 -20.15 -9.27
N ARG A 541 6.17 -19.30 -8.57
CA ARG A 541 6.52 -17.96 -9.09
C ARG A 541 7.64 -18.04 -10.13
N GLU A 542 8.61 -18.95 -9.99
CA GLU A 542 9.61 -19.19 -11.06
C GLU A 542 8.94 -19.65 -12.35
N GLN A 543 7.97 -20.57 -12.27
CA GLN A 543 7.17 -21.00 -13.41
C GLN A 543 6.52 -19.79 -14.10
N GLN A 544 5.85 -18.92 -13.34
CA GLN A 544 5.18 -17.72 -13.86
C GLN A 544 6.15 -16.68 -14.44
N CYS A 545 7.37 -16.54 -13.91
CA CYS A 545 8.41 -15.71 -14.53
C CYS A 545 8.91 -16.33 -15.84
N SER A 546 9.13 -17.65 -15.90
CA SER A 546 9.63 -18.33 -17.09
C SER A 546 8.64 -18.37 -18.27
N GLU A 547 7.35 -18.08 -18.04
CA GLU A 547 6.39 -17.76 -19.11
C GLU A 547 6.83 -16.56 -19.98
N PHE A 548 7.80 -15.76 -19.52
CA PHE A 548 8.34 -14.59 -20.20
C PHE A 548 9.78 -14.77 -20.70
N ASP A 549 10.39 -15.94 -20.55
CA ASP A 549 11.74 -16.20 -21.10
C ASP A 549 11.77 -15.92 -22.62
N GLY A 550 12.83 -15.26 -23.08
CA GLY A 550 12.98 -14.73 -24.44
C GLY A 550 12.24 -13.41 -24.73
N LYS A 551 11.34 -12.94 -23.84
CA LYS A 551 10.59 -11.68 -24.04
C LYS A 551 11.34 -10.51 -23.39
N HIS A 552 12.01 -9.71 -24.23
CA HIS A 552 12.84 -8.57 -23.81
C HIS A 552 12.09 -7.21 -23.77
N PHE A 553 10.83 -7.16 -24.21
CA PHE A 553 9.93 -5.99 -24.15
C PHE A 553 10.51 -4.66 -24.72
N ASN A 554 11.45 -4.73 -25.66
CA ASN A 554 12.20 -3.57 -26.18
C ASN A 554 12.95 -2.75 -25.11
N ILE A 555 13.27 -3.37 -23.96
CA ILE A 555 14.08 -2.75 -22.91
C ILE A 555 15.55 -2.71 -23.37
N ASN A 556 16.14 -1.51 -23.39
CA ASN A 556 17.53 -1.31 -23.80
C ASN A 556 18.51 -2.14 -22.95
N GLY A 557 19.44 -2.83 -23.62
CA GLY A 557 20.47 -3.66 -22.98
C GLY A 557 20.07 -5.10 -22.66
N LEU A 558 18.82 -5.52 -22.90
CA LEU A 558 18.40 -6.91 -22.74
C LEU A 558 18.44 -7.69 -24.06
N THR A 559 19.00 -8.90 -24.01
CA THR A 559 19.11 -9.80 -25.18
C THR A 559 17.80 -10.55 -25.44
N SER A 560 17.64 -11.05 -26.66
CA SER A 560 16.53 -11.95 -27.05
C SER A 560 16.57 -13.32 -26.34
N ALA A 561 17.64 -13.63 -25.59
CA ALA A 561 17.79 -14.82 -24.77
C ALA A 561 17.62 -14.54 -23.26
N VAL A 562 16.91 -13.45 -22.90
CA VAL A 562 16.63 -13.08 -21.51
C VAL A 562 15.92 -14.20 -20.74
N ARG A 563 16.46 -14.55 -19.56
CA ARG A 563 15.83 -15.45 -18.59
C ARG A 563 15.36 -14.67 -17.37
N TRP A 564 14.13 -14.93 -16.94
CA TRP A 564 13.46 -14.26 -15.83
C TRP A 564 13.39 -15.16 -14.60
N LEU A 565 13.73 -14.62 -13.44
CA LEU A 565 13.72 -15.29 -12.15
C LEU A 565 12.84 -14.53 -11.15
N PRO A 566 12.25 -15.17 -10.13
CA PRO A 566 11.48 -14.47 -9.10
C PRO A 566 12.27 -13.36 -8.41
N LYS A 567 11.55 -12.29 -8.05
CA LYS A 567 12.00 -11.29 -7.08
C LYS A 567 11.07 -11.36 -5.87
N TYR A 568 11.66 -11.45 -4.67
CA TYR A 568 10.97 -11.48 -3.38
C TYR A 568 11.52 -10.38 -2.44
N SER A 569 12.84 -10.37 -2.26
CA SER A 569 13.56 -9.33 -1.51
C SER A 569 13.37 -7.93 -2.11
N GLY A 570 13.16 -6.92 -1.25
CA GLY A 570 12.96 -5.52 -1.65
C GLY A 570 11.55 -5.14 -2.13
N ILE A 571 10.56 -6.05 -2.04
CA ILE A 571 9.17 -5.76 -2.43
C ILE A 571 8.30 -5.55 -1.19
N SER A 572 7.58 -4.43 -1.18
CA SER A 572 6.55 -4.07 -0.19
C SER A 572 5.50 -5.17 0.00
N MET A 573 5.03 -5.37 1.24
CA MET A 573 4.01 -6.37 1.56
C MET A 573 2.70 -6.19 0.77
N LYS A 574 2.35 -4.95 0.36
CA LYS A 574 1.19 -4.69 -0.52
C LYS A 574 1.39 -5.24 -1.92
N ASP A 575 2.63 -5.20 -2.42
CA ASP A 575 3.00 -5.49 -3.80
C ASP A 575 3.51 -6.93 -4.02
N ARG A 576 3.77 -7.68 -2.94
CA ARG A 576 4.30 -9.06 -2.97
C ARG A 576 3.47 -10.07 -3.78
N CYS A 577 2.23 -9.76 -4.11
CA CYS A 577 1.37 -10.62 -4.93
C CYS A 577 1.16 -10.12 -6.38
N LYS A 578 1.96 -9.14 -6.81
CA LYS A 578 2.23 -8.84 -8.22
C LYS A 578 3.37 -9.73 -8.72
N LEU A 579 3.45 -9.99 -10.02
CA LEU A 579 4.53 -10.81 -10.59
C LEU A 579 5.75 -9.92 -10.90
N PHE A 580 6.60 -9.71 -9.89
CA PHE A 580 7.93 -9.13 -10.09
C PHE A 580 8.95 -10.21 -10.44
N CYS A 581 9.66 -10.01 -11.54
CA CYS A 581 10.74 -10.88 -11.99
C CYS A 581 12.01 -10.05 -12.21
N ARG A 582 13.16 -10.61 -11.84
CA ARG A 582 14.50 -10.07 -12.12
C ARG A 582 15.12 -10.80 -13.30
N VAL A 583 16.07 -10.15 -13.97
CA VAL A 583 16.84 -10.80 -15.04
C VAL A 583 17.94 -11.68 -14.45
N SER A 584 18.15 -12.85 -15.04
CA SER A 584 19.22 -13.78 -14.67
C SER A 584 20.59 -13.10 -14.81
N GLY A 585 21.41 -13.16 -13.76
CA GLY A 585 22.73 -12.52 -13.72
C GLY A 585 22.74 -11.04 -13.36
N THR A 586 21.59 -10.37 -13.16
CA THR A 586 21.55 -8.95 -12.78
C THR A 586 20.67 -8.69 -11.55
N THR A 587 20.73 -7.45 -11.05
CA THR A 587 19.89 -6.93 -9.96
C THR A 587 18.59 -6.27 -10.45
N SER A 588 18.51 -5.92 -11.74
CA SER A 588 17.37 -5.25 -12.36
C SER A 588 16.11 -6.13 -12.35
N TYR A 589 14.97 -5.55 -11.96
CA TYR A 589 13.70 -6.25 -11.82
C TYR A 589 12.52 -5.40 -12.31
N TYR A 590 11.47 -6.07 -12.78
CA TYR A 590 10.33 -5.49 -13.49
C TYR A 590 9.03 -6.19 -13.10
N GLN A 591 7.89 -5.48 -13.14
CA GLN A 591 6.55 -6.05 -12.98
C GLN A 591 6.06 -6.60 -14.32
N LEU A 592 5.89 -7.94 -14.42
CA LEU A 592 5.47 -8.61 -15.66
C LEU A 592 3.96 -8.95 -15.70
N LYS A 593 3.30 -9.04 -14.53
CA LYS A 593 1.83 -9.12 -14.40
C LYS A 593 1.38 -8.39 -13.13
N ASP A 594 0.22 -7.75 -13.18
CA ASP A 594 -0.38 -7.01 -12.06
C ASP A 594 -0.82 -7.91 -10.89
N ARG A 595 -0.90 -9.23 -11.12
CA ARG A 595 -1.12 -10.24 -10.09
C ARG A 595 -0.45 -11.57 -10.46
N VAL A 596 0.08 -12.28 -9.46
CA VAL A 596 0.39 -13.72 -9.58
C VAL A 596 -0.90 -14.55 -9.53
N ALA A 597 -0.85 -15.79 -10.00
CA ALA A 597 -1.96 -16.72 -9.89
C ALA A 597 -2.27 -17.08 -8.42
N ASP A 598 -3.56 -17.25 -8.10
CA ASP A 598 -3.99 -17.57 -6.74
C ASP A 598 -3.32 -18.85 -6.21
N GLY A 599 -2.92 -18.86 -4.94
CA GLY A 599 -2.14 -19.95 -4.34
C GLY A 599 -0.64 -19.87 -4.57
N THR A 600 -0.11 -18.85 -5.24
CA THR A 600 1.35 -18.56 -5.19
C THR A 600 1.73 -18.11 -3.78
N PRO A 601 2.85 -18.58 -3.17
CA PRO A 601 3.36 -18.02 -1.92
C PRO A 601 3.66 -16.51 -2.05
N CYS A 602 3.43 -15.73 -1.00
CA CYS A 602 3.68 -14.28 -1.00
C CYS A 602 5.18 -13.94 -1.01
N GLY A 603 5.98 -14.77 -0.37
CA GLY A 603 7.41 -14.67 -0.14
C GLY A 603 7.96 -16.06 0.15
N ALA A 604 9.26 -16.26 -0.03
CA ALA A 604 9.85 -17.58 0.09
C ALA A 604 9.75 -18.15 1.53
N GLU A 605 10.14 -17.33 2.52
CA GLU A 605 9.99 -17.64 3.97
C GLU A 605 8.53 -17.68 4.48
N THR A 606 7.52 -17.45 3.64
CA THR A 606 6.14 -17.26 4.09
C THR A 606 5.20 -18.31 3.55
N ASN A 607 4.55 -19.05 4.46
CA ASN A 607 3.45 -19.96 4.13
C ASN A 607 2.21 -19.23 3.56
N ASP A 608 2.12 -17.91 3.77
CA ASP A 608 1.03 -17.05 3.31
C ASP A 608 0.89 -17.07 1.77
N LEU A 609 -0.36 -17.07 1.30
CA LEU A 609 -0.70 -17.29 -0.11
C LEU A 609 -1.36 -16.07 -0.74
N CYS A 610 -1.02 -15.79 -1.99
CA CYS A 610 -1.66 -14.78 -2.82
C CYS A 610 -3.06 -15.23 -3.25
N VAL A 611 -4.06 -14.34 -3.12
CA VAL A 611 -5.46 -14.58 -3.49
C VAL A 611 -6.07 -13.29 -4.05
N GLN A 612 -6.40 -13.27 -5.35
CA GLN A 612 -6.78 -12.09 -6.13
C GLN A 612 -5.83 -10.91 -5.87
N GLY A 613 -4.54 -11.10 -6.14
CA GLY A 613 -3.51 -10.06 -5.99
C GLY A 613 -3.18 -9.63 -4.56
N LEU A 614 -3.82 -10.19 -3.53
CA LEU A 614 -3.59 -9.87 -2.12
C LEU A 614 -2.91 -11.02 -1.37
N CYS A 615 -1.89 -10.71 -0.56
CA CYS A 615 -1.30 -11.69 0.34
C CYS A 615 -2.25 -12.06 1.50
N ARG A 616 -2.38 -13.35 1.84
CA ARG A 616 -3.29 -13.84 2.87
C ARG A 616 -2.65 -14.88 3.78
N GLN A 617 -2.91 -14.70 5.09
CA GLN A 617 -2.45 -15.58 6.14
C GLN A 617 -2.82 -17.05 5.86
N ALA A 618 -1.86 -17.96 5.93
CA ALA A 618 -2.06 -19.40 5.82
C ALA A 618 -1.20 -20.20 6.81
N GLY A 619 -1.44 -21.51 6.86
CA GLY A 619 -0.59 -22.47 7.56
C GLY A 619 0.44 -23.12 6.63
N CYS A 620 1.40 -23.83 7.22
CA CYS A 620 2.33 -24.71 6.48
C CYS A 620 1.66 -25.92 5.81
N ASP A 621 0.37 -26.11 6.08
CA ASP A 621 -0.57 -27.03 5.42
C ASP A 621 -1.10 -26.44 4.09
N HIS A 622 -0.66 -25.23 3.74
CA HIS A 622 -1.14 -24.41 2.64
C HIS A 622 -2.67 -24.12 2.70
N VAL A 623 -3.26 -24.18 3.90
CA VAL A 623 -4.69 -23.88 4.13
C VAL A 623 -4.87 -22.41 4.51
N LEU A 624 -5.72 -21.69 3.76
CA LEU A 624 -6.04 -20.30 4.03
C LEU A 624 -6.63 -20.09 5.43
N ASN A 625 -6.05 -19.15 6.18
CA ASN A 625 -6.34 -18.83 7.58
C ASN A 625 -6.04 -19.96 8.58
N SER A 626 -5.34 -21.03 8.17
CA SER A 626 -4.83 -22.00 9.13
C SER A 626 -3.77 -21.36 10.04
N LYS A 627 -3.73 -21.85 11.28
CA LYS A 627 -2.73 -21.49 12.29
C LYS A 627 -1.57 -22.48 12.33
N ALA A 628 -1.59 -23.55 11.53
CA ALA A 628 -0.53 -24.56 11.50
C ALA A 628 0.84 -23.91 11.23
N ARG A 629 1.85 -24.29 11.99
CA ARG A 629 3.25 -23.87 11.84
C ARG A 629 4.14 -25.10 11.77
N ARG A 630 5.31 -24.97 11.15
CA ARG A 630 6.34 -26.00 11.26
C ARG A 630 6.79 -26.03 12.72
N ASP A 631 6.99 -27.22 13.24
CA ASP A 631 7.68 -27.43 14.52
C ASP A 631 9.20 -27.29 14.33
N LYS A 632 9.99 -27.51 15.38
CA LYS A 632 11.46 -27.42 15.30
C LYS A 632 12.06 -28.42 14.27
N CYS A 633 11.33 -29.49 13.96
CA CYS A 633 11.71 -30.58 13.06
C CYS A 633 11.30 -30.31 11.59
N GLY A 634 10.74 -29.13 11.30
CA GLY A 634 10.22 -28.77 9.99
C GLY A 634 8.86 -29.40 9.64
N ILE A 635 8.27 -30.22 10.52
CA ILE A 635 7.00 -30.90 10.29
C ILE A 635 5.85 -29.93 10.53
N CYS A 636 4.93 -29.83 9.57
CA CYS A 636 3.78 -28.96 9.71
C CYS A 636 2.78 -29.51 10.73
N GLY A 637 2.54 -28.76 11.80
CA GLY A 637 1.68 -29.21 12.91
C GLY A 637 2.31 -30.32 13.76
N GLY A 638 3.62 -30.55 13.65
CA GLY A 638 4.35 -31.47 14.50
C GLY A 638 4.42 -31.02 15.96
N ASP A 639 4.80 -31.94 16.82
CA ASP A 639 4.89 -31.77 18.28
C ASP A 639 6.34 -31.60 18.78
N ASN A 640 7.32 -31.52 17.87
CA ASN A 640 8.77 -31.52 18.11
C ASN A 640 9.39 -32.87 18.51
N SER A 641 8.65 -33.99 18.41
CA SER A 641 9.16 -35.32 18.78
C SER A 641 10.11 -35.94 17.74
N SER A 642 9.90 -35.69 16.45
CA SER A 642 10.56 -36.42 15.35
C SER A 642 12.02 -36.02 15.06
N CYS A 643 12.66 -35.27 15.96
CA CYS A 643 14.03 -34.79 15.76
C CYS A 643 14.76 -34.44 17.07
N LYS A 644 16.07 -34.75 17.09
CA LYS A 644 16.99 -34.34 18.16
C LYS A 644 17.70 -33.03 17.81
N THR A 645 17.87 -32.17 18.80
CA THR A 645 18.55 -30.88 18.64
C THR A 645 20.04 -31.08 18.90
N LEU A 646 20.88 -30.75 17.92
CA LEU A 646 22.34 -30.74 18.03
C LEU A 646 22.79 -29.28 18.10
N ALA A 647 23.57 -28.92 19.12
CA ALA A 647 24.14 -27.59 19.27
C ALA A 647 25.57 -27.67 19.81
N GLY A 648 26.39 -26.66 19.49
CA GLY A 648 27.78 -26.61 19.90
C GLY A 648 28.43 -25.24 19.67
N THR A 649 29.69 -25.14 20.07
CA THR A 649 30.51 -23.93 19.94
C THR A 649 31.88 -24.26 19.37
N PHE A 650 32.49 -23.34 18.65
CA PHE A 650 33.84 -23.48 18.07
C PHE A 650 34.63 -22.17 18.24
N ASN A 651 35.85 -22.29 18.78
CA ASN A 651 36.64 -21.19 19.30
C ASN A 651 38.16 -21.35 19.07
N SER A 652 38.57 -22.00 17.98
CA SER A 652 39.98 -22.27 17.67
C SER A 652 40.35 -21.68 16.30
N ALA A 653 41.22 -20.67 16.29
CA ALA A 653 41.74 -20.10 15.06
C ALA A 653 42.95 -20.90 14.51
N ARG A 654 42.95 -21.12 13.20
CA ARG A 654 44.13 -21.38 12.38
C ARG A 654 44.00 -20.56 11.10
N TYR A 655 45.10 -20.11 10.51
CA TYR A 655 45.04 -19.30 9.30
C TYR A 655 44.33 -20.03 8.14
N GLY A 656 43.30 -19.40 7.56
CA GLY A 656 42.46 -19.96 6.51
C GLY A 656 41.13 -20.53 7.03
N TYR A 657 40.57 -21.50 6.30
CA TYR A 657 39.27 -22.09 6.60
C TYR A 657 39.36 -23.22 7.61
N ASN A 658 38.74 -23.03 8.78
CA ASN A 658 38.61 -24.03 9.83
C ASN A 658 37.24 -24.71 9.71
N VAL A 659 37.20 -26.06 9.74
CA VAL A 659 35.93 -26.81 9.77
C VAL A 659 35.35 -26.76 11.17
N VAL A 660 34.09 -26.32 11.27
CA VAL A 660 33.35 -26.16 12.53
C VAL A 660 32.52 -27.41 12.83
N VAL A 661 31.66 -27.81 11.88
CA VAL A 661 30.76 -28.98 11.99
C VAL A 661 30.20 -29.35 10.61
N ASN A 662 29.91 -30.63 10.39
CA ASN A 662 29.10 -31.07 9.26
C ASN A 662 27.62 -31.07 9.65
N ILE A 663 26.78 -30.43 8.85
CA ILE A 663 25.34 -30.34 9.04
C ILE A 663 24.71 -31.47 8.19
N PRO A 664 24.21 -32.55 8.81
CA PRO A 664 23.84 -33.77 8.09
C PRO A 664 22.58 -33.56 7.25
N LYS A 665 22.48 -34.34 6.17
CA LYS A 665 21.29 -34.43 5.32
C LYS A 665 20.02 -34.58 6.16
N GLY A 666 18.97 -33.84 5.80
CA GLY A 666 17.69 -33.87 6.47
C GLY A 666 17.58 -32.97 7.70
N ALA A 667 18.64 -32.25 8.10
CA ALA A 667 18.59 -31.27 9.17
C ALA A 667 17.64 -30.10 8.87
N THR A 668 17.12 -29.48 9.94
CA THR A 668 16.11 -28.39 9.92
C THR A 668 16.41 -27.34 11.00
N ASN A 669 15.81 -26.15 10.88
CA ASN A 669 15.92 -25.06 11.85
C ASN A 669 17.40 -24.80 12.23
N ILE A 670 18.20 -24.51 11.21
CA ILE A 670 19.63 -24.24 11.32
C ILE A 670 19.80 -22.77 11.75
N ASP A 671 20.51 -22.55 12.85
CA ASP A 671 20.89 -21.23 13.35
C ASP A 671 22.38 -21.23 13.73
N ILE A 672 23.15 -20.40 13.05
CA ILE A 672 24.62 -20.32 13.18
C ILE A 672 24.99 -18.86 13.35
N ARG A 673 25.83 -18.55 14.33
CA ARG A 673 26.23 -17.18 14.68
C ARG A 673 27.72 -17.13 14.99
N GLN A 674 28.47 -16.25 14.33
CA GLN A 674 29.80 -15.82 14.76
C GLN A 674 29.62 -14.52 15.57
N HIS A 675 30.11 -14.51 16.81
CA HIS A 675 30.08 -13.34 17.67
C HIS A 675 31.45 -12.64 17.66
N SER A 676 31.47 -11.36 17.30
CA SER A 676 32.71 -10.58 17.34
C SER A 676 33.18 -10.36 18.78
N TYR A 677 34.42 -10.78 19.05
CA TYR A 677 35.10 -10.54 20.33
C TYR A 677 35.42 -9.05 20.56
N SER A 678 35.60 -8.26 19.50
CA SER A 678 35.90 -6.83 19.57
C SER A 678 34.65 -5.96 19.73
N GLY A 679 33.45 -6.54 19.59
CA GLY A 679 32.18 -5.80 19.48
C GLY A 679 32.04 -4.99 18.19
N LYS A 680 32.95 -5.18 17.22
CA LYS A 680 32.95 -4.53 15.90
C LYS A 680 32.89 -5.59 14.78
N PRO A 681 32.41 -5.27 13.57
CA PRO A 681 32.44 -6.20 12.42
C PRO A 681 33.86 -6.60 11.97
N GLU A 682 34.88 -5.87 12.43
CA GLU A 682 36.30 -6.13 12.21
C GLU A 682 36.83 -7.03 13.34
N ASP A 683 36.72 -8.36 13.16
CA ASP A 683 37.25 -9.39 14.08
C ASP A 683 38.11 -10.46 13.40
N ASP A 684 38.39 -10.30 12.10
CA ASP A 684 39.11 -11.21 11.21
C ASP A 684 38.51 -12.65 11.07
N ASN A 685 37.25 -12.85 11.45
CA ASN A 685 36.60 -14.17 11.47
C ASN A 685 35.27 -14.18 10.71
N TYR A 686 35.19 -14.96 9.61
CA TYR A 686 34.03 -14.94 8.70
C TYR A 686 33.45 -16.34 8.44
N LEU A 687 32.14 -16.51 8.61
CA LEU A 687 31.41 -17.75 8.36
C LEU A 687 31.41 -18.10 6.88
N ALA A 688 31.62 -19.38 6.57
CA ALA A 688 31.58 -19.94 5.22
C ALA A 688 30.82 -21.27 5.19
N LEU A 689 30.23 -21.58 4.03
CA LEU A 689 29.58 -22.87 3.78
C LEU A 689 30.15 -23.49 2.50
N SER A 690 30.42 -24.78 2.54
CA SER A 690 30.78 -25.60 1.39
C SER A 690 29.97 -26.90 1.35
N ASP A 691 29.96 -27.56 0.19
CA ASP A 691 29.45 -28.93 0.08
C ASP A 691 30.44 -29.96 0.69
N ILE A 692 30.10 -31.24 0.64
CA ILE A 692 30.98 -32.34 1.08
C ILE A 692 32.24 -32.54 0.21
N HIS A 693 32.34 -31.84 -0.91
CA HIS A 693 33.49 -31.88 -1.83
C HIS A 693 34.43 -30.67 -1.66
N GLY A 694 34.08 -29.71 -0.79
CA GLY A 694 34.83 -28.49 -0.55
C GLY A 694 34.52 -27.34 -1.52
N ASN A 695 33.48 -27.44 -2.35
CA ASN A 695 33.03 -26.33 -3.20
C ASN A 695 32.28 -25.32 -2.35
N PHE A 696 32.77 -24.08 -2.31
CA PHE A 696 32.15 -23.02 -1.49
C PHE A 696 30.83 -22.51 -2.07
N ILE A 697 29.79 -22.54 -1.25
CA ILE A 697 28.46 -22.00 -1.48
C ILE A 697 28.37 -20.56 -0.94
N LEU A 698 29.07 -20.28 0.17
CA LEU A 698 29.16 -18.96 0.82
C LEU A 698 30.60 -18.67 1.25
N ASN A 699 31.05 -17.43 1.02
CA ASN A 699 32.32 -16.85 1.49
C ASN A 699 33.58 -17.67 1.16
N GLY A 700 33.64 -18.25 -0.04
CA GLY A 700 34.79 -18.99 -0.57
C GLY A 700 35.90 -18.13 -1.19
N ASN A 701 37.02 -18.76 -1.50
CA ASN A 701 38.17 -18.16 -2.22
C ASN A 701 38.72 -16.87 -1.58
N PHE A 702 38.62 -16.73 -0.25
CA PHE A 702 38.95 -15.53 0.53
C PHE A 702 38.12 -14.28 0.17
N VAL A 703 36.94 -14.45 -0.46
CA VAL A 703 36.01 -13.37 -0.81
C VAL A 703 34.80 -13.40 0.12
N VAL A 704 34.69 -12.41 1.00
CA VAL A 704 33.62 -12.31 2.02
C VAL A 704 32.47 -11.41 1.53
N SER A 705 31.24 -11.85 1.76
CA SER A 705 30.02 -11.11 1.42
C SER A 705 29.69 -10.09 2.52
N MET A 706 30.03 -8.81 2.34
CA MET A 706 29.82 -7.78 3.39
C MET A 706 28.34 -7.50 3.72
N SER A 707 27.42 -7.77 2.80
CA SER A 707 25.99 -7.43 2.89
C SER A 707 25.07 -8.65 2.92
N LYS A 708 23.83 -8.43 3.39
CA LYS A 708 22.80 -9.46 3.54
C LYS A 708 22.51 -10.19 2.23
N ARG A 709 22.52 -11.52 2.28
CA ARG A 709 22.38 -12.42 1.12
C ARG A 709 21.33 -13.51 1.35
N GLU A 710 20.61 -13.83 0.29
CA GLU A 710 19.63 -14.90 0.19
C GLU A 710 20.26 -16.00 -0.68
N ILE A 711 20.34 -17.23 -0.17
CA ILE A 711 21.08 -18.35 -0.76
C ILE A 711 20.15 -19.55 -0.88
N ASN A 712 20.01 -20.13 -2.07
CA ASN A 712 19.15 -21.30 -2.30
C ASN A 712 20.03 -22.53 -2.52
N ILE A 713 19.85 -23.55 -1.69
CA ILE A 713 20.58 -24.82 -1.72
C ILE A 713 19.56 -25.95 -1.90
N GLN A 714 19.46 -26.49 -3.12
CA GLN A 714 18.49 -27.54 -3.50
C GLN A 714 17.02 -27.26 -3.12
N GLY A 715 16.62 -25.99 -3.00
CA GLY A 715 15.27 -25.56 -2.61
C GLY A 715 15.13 -25.18 -1.13
N ALA A 716 16.12 -25.46 -0.28
CA ALA A 716 16.20 -24.90 1.07
C ALA A 716 16.81 -23.48 1.01
N ILE A 717 16.21 -22.52 1.70
CA ILE A 717 16.64 -21.12 1.65
C ILE A 717 17.39 -20.74 2.92
N PHE A 718 18.57 -20.16 2.73
CA PHE A 718 19.45 -19.67 3.77
C PHE A 718 19.54 -18.15 3.69
N GLU A 719 19.26 -17.51 4.82
CA GLU A 719 19.47 -16.10 5.04
C GLU A 719 20.82 -15.89 5.74
N TYR A 720 21.67 -15.06 5.14
CA TYR A 720 22.98 -14.69 5.67
C TYR A 720 23.03 -13.18 5.90
N SER A 721 23.50 -12.74 7.07
CA SER A 721 23.43 -11.33 7.52
C SER A 721 24.31 -10.36 6.73
N GLY A 722 25.43 -10.82 6.18
CA GLY A 722 26.57 -9.97 5.82
C GLY A 722 27.55 -9.86 6.98
N SER A 723 28.85 -9.79 6.68
CA SER A 723 29.92 -9.64 7.68
C SER A 723 30.04 -8.23 8.27
N ASN A 724 29.36 -7.21 7.72
CA ASN A 724 29.25 -5.88 8.34
C ASN A 724 28.42 -5.85 9.65
N ASN A 725 28.04 -7.00 10.21
CA ASN A 725 27.27 -7.09 11.45
C ASN A 725 28.20 -7.57 12.58
N THR A 726 28.01 -7.07 13.80
CA THR A 726 28.75 -7.51 15.00
C THR A 726 28.39 -8.93 15.45
N ILE A 727 27.29 -9.47 14.93
CA ILE A 727 26.95 -10.89 14.96
C ILE A 727 26.68 -11.28 13.50
N GLU A 728 27.63 -12.00 12.91
CA GLU A 728 27.44 -12.59 11.59
C GLU A 728 26.58 -13.86 11.74
N ARG A 729 25.51 -13.98 10.95
CA ARG A 729 24.51 -15.03 11.12
C ARG A 729 24.18 -15.73 9.81
N ILE A 730 24.02 -17.04 9.88
CA ILE A 730 23.40 -17.89 8.86
C ILE A 730 22.20 -18.59 9.48
N ASN A 731 21.01 -18.46 8.89
CA ASN A 731 19.81 -19.15 9.36
C ASN A 731 18.95 -19.73 8.23
N SER A 732 18.33 -20.89 8.47
CA SER A 732 17.33 -21.51 7.60
C SER A 732 16.30 -22.30 8.41
N THR A 733 15.03 -22.26 8.00
CA THR A 733 13.96 -23.09 8.60
C THR A 733 13.57 -24.32 7.76
N ASP A 734 14.12 -24.42 6.54
CA ASP A 734 13.86 -25.52 5.63
C ASP A 734 14.61 -26.81 6.01
N ARG A 735 14.27 -27.90 5.34
CA ARG A 735 14.96 -29.20 5.44
C ARG A 735 15.99 -29.32 4.33
N ILE A 736 17.27 -29.50 4.68
CA ILE A 736 18.32 -29.72 3.68
C ILE A 736 18.27 -31.14 3.11
N GLU A 737 18.48 -31.27 1.80
CA GLU A 737 18.45 -32.56 1.08
C GLU A 737 19.84 -33.17 0.86
N GLU A 738 20.90 -32.44 1.23
CA GLU A 738 22.32 -32.80 1.11
C GLU A 738 23.04 -32.41 2.41
N GLU A 739 24.26 -32.90 2.63
CA GLU A 739 25.10 -32.54 3.78
C GLU A 739 25.94 -31.29 3.47
N LEU A 740 26.12 -30.41 4.45
CA LEU A 740 26.83 -29.14 4.30
C LEU A 740 27.96 -29.00 5.33
N THR A 741 29.12 -28.51 4.90
CA THR A 741 30.26 -28.25 5.77
C THR A 741 30.20 -26.80 6.26
N LEU A 742 30.02 -26.58 7.56
CA LEU A 742 30.19 -25.26 8.17
C LEU A 742 31.67 -25.00 8.43
N GLN A 743 32.14 -23.83 8.00
CA GLN A 743 33.52 -23.40 8.18
C GLN A 743 33.58 -21.96 8.72
N VAL A 744 34.70 -21.59 9.33
CA VAL A 744 35.05 -20.20 9.66
C VAL A 744 36.42 -19.87 9.08
N LEU A 745 36.47 -18.80 8.30
CA LEU A 745 37.68 -18.22 7.72
C LEU A 745 38.32 -17.31 8.76
N CYS A 746 39.42 -17.75 9.35
CA CYS A 746 40.21 -16.96 10.29
C CYS A 746 41.41 -16.36 9.54
N VAL A 747 41.52 -15.04 9.50
CA VAL A 747 42.59 -14.30 8.81
C VAL A 747 43.26 -13.29 9.76
N GLY A 748 44.01 -12.33 9.21
CA GLY A 748 44.54 -11.18 9.95
C GLY A 748 45.27 -11.55 11.24
N ASN A 749 44.73 -11.09 12.37
CA ASN A 749 45.32 -11.22 13.70
C ASN A 749 45.07 -12.58 14.38
N LEU A 750 44.34 -13.51 13.74
CA LEU A 750 44.03 -14.85 14.25
C LEU A 750 43.40 -14.87 15.65
N TYR A 751 42.54 -13.88 15.96
CA TYR A 751 41.70 -13.93 17.14
C TYR A 751 40.80 -15.18 17.09
N ASN A 752 40.63 -15.85 18.24
CA ASN A 752 39.73 -17.00 18.31
C ASN A 752 38.28 -16.58 18.03
N PRO A 753 37.55 -17.27 17.15
CA PRO A 753 36.15 -16.99 16.89
C PRO A 753 35.25 -17.39 18.09
N ASP A 754 33.98 -17.02 18.02
CA ASP A 754 32.91 -17.51 18.89
C ASP A 754 31.75 -17.94 18.00
N VAL A 755 31.98 -19.01 17.24
CA VAL A 755 30.95 -19.63 16.39
C VAL A 755 30.07 -20.49 17.27
N ARG A 756 28.78 -20.18 17.32
CA ARG A 756 27.74 -20.92 18.03
C ARG A 756 26.74 -21.45 17.00
N TYR A 757 26.48 -22.74 17.00
CA TYR A 757 25.58 -23.38 16.04
C TYR A 757 24.53 -24.25 16.74
N SER A 758 23.34 -24.32 16.13
CA SER A 758 22.26 -25.22 16.51
C SER A 758 21.46 -25.65 15.28
N PHE A 759 21.09 -26.92 15.20
CA PHE A 759 20.21 -27.47 14.17
C PHE A 759 19.49 -28.73 14.67
N ASN A 760 18.38 -29.07 14.04
CA ASN A 760 17.56 -30.24 14.40
C ASN A 760 17.73 -31.36 13.38
N VAL A 761 18.24 -32.51 13.83
CA VAL A 761 18.48 -33.72 13.03
C VAL A 761 17.30 -34.67 13.22
N PRO A 762 16.69 -35.19 12.13
CA PRO A 762 15.56 -36.12 12.23
C PRO A 762 15.94 -37.39 12.98
N ILE A 763 14.97 -37.97 13.67
CA ILE A 763 15.05 -39.33 14.23
C ILE A 763 14.47 -40.26 13.16
N GLU A 764 15.20 -41.29 12.77
CA GLU A 764 14.74 -42.27 11.78
C GLU A 764 14.11 -43.48 12.50
N ASP A 765 12.80 -43.66 12.33
CA ASP A 765 12.05 -44.82 12.82
C ASP A 765 12.49 -46.09 12.08
N GLY A 766 13.60 -46.71 12.53
CA GLY A 766 14.22 -47.85 11.84
C GLY A 766 15.01 -48.83 12.70
N SER A 767 15.58 -48.39 13.82
CA SER A 767 16.19 -49.25 14.86
C SER A 767 16.53 -48.45 16.11
N ASP A 768 16.80 -49.14 17.22
CA ASP A 768 17.57 -48.59 18.32
C ASP A 768 18.99 -48.27 17.82
N LEU A 769 19.17 -47.05 17.30
CA LEU A 769 20.39 -46.61 16.63
C LEU A 769 21.52 -46.37 17.63
N PHE A 770 22.14 -47.46 18.03
CA PHE A 770 23.43 -47.48 18.70
C PHE A 770 24.47 -46.77 17.82
N THR A 771 24.98 -45.64 18.29
CA THR A 771 25.92 -44.79 17.52
C THR A 771 27.20 -44.54 18.29
N TRP A 772 28.33 -44.48 17.59
CA TRP A 772 29.59 -44.01 18.17
C TRP A 772 29.46 -42.53 18.52
N ASP A 773 29.66 -42.17 19.79
CA ASP A 773 29.78 -40.78 20.23
C ASP A 773 31.07 -40.15 19.66
N PRO A 774 31.00 -39.22 18.70
CA PRO A 774 32.18 -38.57 18.12
C PRO A 774 32.57 -37.30 18.89
N TYR A 775 31.73 -36.82 19.82
CA TYR A 775 31.81 -35.49 20.42
C TYR A 775 32.19 -35.53 21.90
N GLY A 776 32.44 -36.71 22.46
CA GLY A 776 33.11 -36.89 23.75
C GLY A 776 34.40 -36.04 23.83
N PRO A 777 34.62 -35.29 24.92
CA PRO A 777 35.72 -34.33 25.01
C PRO A 777 37.10 -35.03 24.99
N TRP A 778 38.08 -34.36 24.39
CA TRP A 778 39.48 -34.80 24.38
C TRP A 778 40.07 -34.80 25.79
N GLN A 779 40.87 -35.81 26.11
CA GLN A 779 41.43 -36.14 27.42
C GLN A 779 42.86 -36.69 27.27
N ASP A 780 43.64 -36.64 28.35
CA ASP A 780 45.01 -37.14 28.38
C ASP A 780 45.10 -38.68 28.41
N CYS A 781 46.06 -39.23 27.67
CA CYS A 781 46.37 -40.66 27.69
C CYS A 781 47.25 -40.99 28.90
N SER A 782 46.64 -41.21 30.07
CA SER A 782 47.31 -41.73 31.26
C SER A 782 46.55 -42.90 31.90
N ARG A 783 47.27 -43.72 32.66
CA ARG A 783 46.86 -45.10 32.99
C ARG A 783 45.82 -45.15 34.11
N MET A 784 44.55 -45.33 33.71
CA MET A 784 43.34 -45.43 34.55
C MET A 784 42.93 -44.12 35.25
N CYS A 785 41.78 -43.58 34.84
CA CYS A 785 41.29 -42.27 35.26
C CYS A 785 40.81 -42.24 36.72
N GLN A 786 41.41 -41.39 37.56
CA GLN A 786 40.88 -41.01 38.88
C GLN A 786 40.95 -39.49 39.14
N GLY A 787 40.41 -38.71 38.20
CA GLY A 787 39.72 -37.44 38.50
C GLY A 787 40.53 -36.23 38.98
N THR A 788 41.21 -35.54 38.06
CA THR A 788 41.35 -34.06 38.10
C THR A 788 41.44 -33.50 36.69
N MET A 789 41.02 -32.25 36.47
CA MET A 789 40.97 -31.63 35.14
C MET A 789 42.24 -30.87 34.78
N ASN A 790 42.72 -31.06 33.55
CA ASN A 790 43.28 -30.01 32.68
C ASN A 790 43.23 -30.48 31.21
N SER A 791 43.54 -29.61 30.24
CA SER A 791 43.27 -29.87 28.82
C SER A 791 44.42 -29.45 27.89
N PHE A 792 45.41 -30.31 27.70
CA PHE A 792 46.56 -30.06 26.81
C PHE A 792 46.91 -31.28 25.93
N CYS A 793 48.01 -31.18 25.19
CA CYS A 793 48.55 -32.25 24.36
C CYS A 793 49.46 -33.16 25.22
N SER A 794 49.66 -34.43 24.85
CA SER A 794 50.51 -35.37 25.63
C SER A 794 51.99 -34.95 25.75
N ALA A 795 52.40 -33.91 25.01
CA ALA A 795 53.67 -33.22 25.16
C ALA A 795 53.39 -31.73 25.42
N SER A 796 54.06 -31.16 26.43
CA SER A 796 53.95 -29.75 26.81
C SER A 796 54.43 -28.81 25.69
N CYS A 797 55.46 -29.23 24.96
CA CYS A 797 55.89 -28.65 23.70
C CYS A 797 56.29 -29.75 22.69
N GLY A 798 56.39 -29.41 21.41
CA GLY A 798 56.68 -30.32 20.32
C GLY A 798 55.41 -30.99 19.75
N ARG A 799 55.60 -32.11 19.05
CA ARG A 799 54.48 -32.97 18.60
C ARG A 799 54.12 -33.96 19.71
N GLY A 800 52.85 -34.00 20.07
CA GLY A 800 52.27 -35.04 20.91
C GLY A 800 50.97 -35.56 20.30
N ASP A 801 50.20 -36.27 21.13
CA ASP A 801 48.89 -36.80 20.79
C ASP A 801 47.86 -36.39 21.85
N ARG A 802 46.58 -36.40 21.46
CA ARG A 802 45.43 -36.23 22.35
C ARG A 802 44.46 -37.38 22.12
N ALA A 803 43.89 -37.93 23.19
CA ALA A 803 42.90 -39.00 23.11
C ALA A 803 41.48 -38.45 23.31
N ARG A 804 40.46 -39.20 22.93
CA ARG A 804 39.06 -38.96 23.33
C ARG A 804 38.39 -40.29 23.66
N TYR A 805 37.49 -40.29 24.63
CA TYR A 805 36.70 -41.48 24.96
C TYR A 805 35.57 -41.65 23.93
N VAL A 806 35.80 -42.53 22.96
CA VAL A 806 34.77 -42.99 22.02
C VAL A 806 33.99 -44.12 22.69
N SER A 807 32.67 -44.00 22.72
CA SER A 807 31.78 -45.03 23.26
C SER A 807 30.60 -45.25 22.34
N CYS A 808 30.11 -46.48 22.29
CA CYS A 808 28.83 -46.79 21.69
C CYS A 808 27.72 -46.28 22.62
N ARG A 809 26.75 -45.53 22.09
CA ARG A 809 25.63 -45.00 22.88
C ARG A 809 24.29 -45.39 22.30
N ASP A 810 23.34 -45.71 23.19
CA ASP A 810 21.94 -45.92 22.87
C ASP A 810 21.20 -44.61 22.51
N ALA A 811 19.93 -44.72 22.13
CA ALA A 811 19.08 -43.58 21.75
C ALA A 811 18.84 -42.55 22.88
N HIS A 812 19.09 -42.90 24.14
CA HIS A 812 18.97 -42.05 25.32
C HIS A 812 20.33 -41.48 25.77
N GLY A 813 21.43 -41.83 25.09
CA GLY A 813 22.79 -41.43 25.45
C GLY A 813 23.46 -42.33 26.51
N GLY A 814 22.80 -43.41 26.94
CA GLY A 814 23.39 -44.44 27.80
C GLY A 814 24.55 -45.14 27.08
N ILE A 815 25.58 -45.54 27.84
CA ILE A 815 26.72 -46.28 27.27
C ILE A 815 26.27 -47.71 27.01
N ALA A 816 26.36 -48.13 25.75
CA ALA A 816 26.01 -49.45 25.25
C ALA A 816 27.27 -50.28 24.94
N ASP A 817 27.08 -51.58 24.74
CA ASP A 817 28.15 -52.48 24.31
C ASP A 817 28.66 -52.11 22.90
N GLU A 818 29.98 -52.11 22.71
CA GLU A 818 30.60 -51.74 21.43
C GLU A 818 30.17 -52.61 20.25
N SER A 819 29.77 -53.86 20.50
CA SER A 819 29.29 -54.78 19.46
C SER A 819 28.07 -54.24 18.70
N PHE A 820 27.21 -53.45 19.33
CA PHE A 820 26.08 -52.81 18.65
C PHE A 820 26.55 -51.76 17.64
N CYS A 821 27.64 -51.03 17.92
CA CYS A 821 28.24 -50.05 17.01
C CYS A 821 29.31 -50.65 16.07
N ALA A 822 29.65 -51.93 16.18
CA ALA A 822 30.74 -52.55 15.41
C ALA A 822 30.51 -52.59 13.88
N HIS A 823 29.27 -52.36 13.43
CA HIS A 823 28.92 -52.20 12.01
C HIS A 823 29.15 -50.78 11.47
N LEU A 824 29.48 -49.81 12.35
CA LEU A 824 29.75 -48.41 12.02
C LEU A 824 31.26 -48.13 12.11
N PRO A 825 31.83 -47.27 11.24
CA PRO A 825 33.24 -46.91 11.31
C PRO A 825 33.56 -46.18 12.63
N ARG A 826 34.36 -46.82 13.50
CA ARG A 826 34.78 -46.27 14.80
C ARG A 826 35.55 -44.96 14.59
N PRO A 827 35.11 -43.83 15.17
CA PRO A 827 35.85 -42.57 15.12
C PRO A 827 37.26 -42.73 15.70
N ALA A 828 38.27 -42.10 15.09
CA ALA A 828 39.64 -42.17 15.58
C ALA A 828 39.76 -41.64 17.02
N GLU A 829 40.20 -42.48 17.95
CA GLU A 829 40.34 -42.14 19.37
C GLU A 829 41.53 -41.23 19.65
N ILE A 830 42.55 -41.26 18.79
CA ILE A 830 43.79 -40.51 18.94
C ILE A 830 43.94 -39.53 17.76
N SER A 831 44.34 -38.29 18.06
CA SER A 831 44.68 -37.24 17.11
C SER A 831 46.01 -36.63 17.50
N SER A 832 46.94 -36.49 16.56
CA SER A 832 48.16 -35.73 16.82
C SER A 832 47.84 -34.25 17.07
N CYS A 833 48.65 -33.63 17.92
CA CYS A 833 48.65 -32.21 18.27
C CYS A 833 50.08 -31.67 18.29
N PHE A 834 50.23 -30.34 18.21
CA PHE A 834 51.53 -29.68 18.17
C PHE A 834 51.48 -28.41 19.02
N SER A 835 52.54 -28.18 19.79
CA SER A 835 52.76 -27.01 20.65
C SER A 835 54.17 -26.48 20.37
N PRO A 836 54.40 -25.16 20.18
CA PRO A 836 55.73 -24.63 19.94
C PRO A 836 56.61 -24.72 21.20
N CYS A 837 57.87 -25.14 21.04
CA CYS A 837 58.87 -25.15 22.13
C CYS A 837 59.64 -23.82 22.18
N GLY A 838 60.10 -23.44 23.37
CA GLY A 838 61.22 -22.53 23.56
C GLY A 838 62.46 -23.24 24.14
N GLU A 839 63.59 -22.53 24.20
CA GLU A 839 64.81 -22.95 24.89
C GLU A 839 65.04 -22.18 26.20
N TRP A 840 65.75 -22.80 27.15
CA TRP A 840 66.16 -22.16 28.39
C TRP A 840 67.47 -21.37 28.23
N GLN A 841 67.36 -20.05 28.16
CA GLN A 841 68.51 -19.16 28.14
C GLN A 841 68.91 -18.74 29.56
N VAL A 842 70.23 -18.63 29.80
CA VAL A 842 70.80 -18.44 31.14
C VAL A 842 71.64 -17.16 31.24
N GLY A 843 71.36 -16.36 32.26
CA GLY A 843 72.14 -15.17 32.59
C GLY A 843 73.42 -15.47 33.37
N ASN A 844 74.23 -14.43 33.58
CA ASN A 844 75.43 -14.48 34.41
C ASN A 844 75.11 -14.75 35.89
N TRP A 845 76.06 -15.38 36.58
CA TRP A 845 75.99 -15.57 38.03
C TRP A 845 76.26 -14.26 38.79
N SER A 846 75.48 -14.01 39.83
CA SER A 846 75.68 -12.94 40.81
C SER A 846 76.99 -13.13 41.60
N PRO A 847 77.46 -12.10 42.33
CA PRO A 847 78.34 -12.31 43.48
C PRO A 847 77.74 -13.32 44.48
N CYS A 848 78.59 -13.94 45.31
CA CYS A 848 78.13 -14.83 46.36
C CYS A 848 77.30 -14.05 47.40
N SER A 849 76.17 -14.60 47.86
CA SER A 849 75.24 -13.91 48.77
C SER A 849 75.80 -13.56 50.16
N SER A 850 76.99 -14.06 50.50
CA SER A 850 77.56 -13.97 51.84
C SER A 850 79.09 -14.02 51.77
N THR A 851 79.75 -13.11 52.48
CA THR A 851 81.22 -12.93 52.43
C THR A 851 81.99 -13.86 53.35
N CYS A 852 81.31 -14.65 54.19
CA CYS A 852 81.88 -15.73 54.99
C CYS A 852 80.82 -16.76 55.39
N ALA A 853 81.25 -17.92 55.90
CA ALA A 853 80.46 -19.10 56.29
C ALA A 853 79.63 -19.78 55.19
N GLY A 854 79.95 -19.52 53.92
CA GLY A 854 79.24 -20.07 52.76
C GLY A 854 78.04 -19.21 52.34
N GLY A 855 77.53 -19.47 51.14
CA GLY A 855 76.41 -18.71 50.56
C GLY A 855 76.01 -19.26 49.18
N PHE A 856 75.25 -18.47 48.41
CA PHE A 856 74.79 -18.86 47.08
C PHE A 856 75.07 -17.77 46.04
N HIS A 857 75.55 -18.18 44.86
CA HIS A 857 75.36 -17.44 43.62
C HIS A 857 73.93 -17.68 43.11
N ARG A 858 73.33 -16.67 42.48
CA ARG A 858 72.07 -16.78 41.72
C ARG A 858 72.28 -16.33 40.28
N ARG A 859 71.47 -16.82 39.34
CA ARG A 859 71.39 -16.31 37.97
C ARG A 859 69.94 -16.29 37.50
N VAL A 860 69.65 -15.42 36.53
CA VAL A 860 68.38 -15.42 35.81
C VAL A 860 68.36 -16.60 34.83
N VAL A 861 67.22 -17.29 34.72
CA VAL A 861 66.95 -18.32 33.72
C VAL A 861 65.58 -18.01 33.11
N VAL A 862 65.52 -17.92 31.78
CA VAL A 862 64.32 -17.50 31.03
C VAL A 862 64.04 -18.44 29.87
N CYS A 863 62.76 -18.75 29.65
CA CYS A 863 62.30 -19.48 28.48
C CYS A 863 62.16 -18.51 27.31
N GLN A 864 62.76 -18.80 26.15
CA GLN A 864 62.73 -17.93 24.97
C GLN A 864 62.47 -18.69 23.67
N ASP A 865 61.87 -18.03 22.68
CA ASP A 865 61.72 -18.56 21.31
C ASP A 865 62.99 -18.33 20.45
N GLU A 866 63.02 -18.85 19.22
CA GLU A 866 64.16 -18.69 18.30
C GLU A 866 64.47 -17.22 17.94
N GLU A 867 63.51 -16.30 18.14
CA GLU A 867 63.71 -14.85 18.00
C GLU A 867 64.09 -14.14 19.32
N GLY A 868 64.32 -14.88 20.41
CA GLY A 868 64.78 -14.35 21.70
C GLY A 868 63.69 -13.68 22.55
N ARG A 869 62.41 -13.85 22.24
CA ARG A 869 61.28 -13.31 23.01
C ARG A 869 60.84 -14.32 24.07
N SER A 870 60.26 -13.85 25.17
CA SER A 870 59.83 -14.72 26.28
C SER A 870 58.77 -15.74 25.84
N ALA A 871 59.11 -17.02 25.87
CA ALA A 871 58.22 -18.14 25.55
C ALA A 871 57.57 -18.73 26.82
N SER A 872 56.46 -19.44 26.65
CA SER A 872 55.65 -20.02 27.73
C SER A 872 55.82 -21.53 27.94
N TYR A 873 56.51 -22.22 27.02
CA TYR A 873 56.60 -23.68 26.98
C TYR A 873 58.04 -24.15 26.71
N CYS A 874 58.84 -24.19 27.77
CA CYS A 874 60.15 -24.88 27.80
C CYS A 874 60.05 -26.13 28.68
N ASP A 875 60.87 -27.16 28.41
CA ASP A 875 60.87 -28.38 29.22
C ASP A 875 61.53 -28.16 30.59
N GLU A 876 60.73 -28.10 31.64
CA GLU A 876 61.19 -27.99 33.04
C GLU A 876 62.18 -29.11 33.44
N ALA A 877 62.13 -30.30 32.82
CA ALA A 877 63.11 -31.36 33.09
C ALA A 877 64.54 -30.99 32.62
N THR A 878 64.66 -30.04 31.70
CA THR A 878 65.95 -29.49 31.22
C THR A 878 66.32 -28.17 31.88
N LYS A 879 65.48 -27.61 32.78
CA LYS A 879 65.65 -26.26 33.31
C LYS A 879 66.99 -26.10 34.05
N PRO A 880 67.89 -25.21 33.60
CA PRO A 880 69.17 -25.01 34.26
C PRO A 880 69.00 -24.43 35.68
N PRO A 881 69.83 -24.84 36.66
CA PRO A 881 69.67 -24.39 38.05
C PRO A 881 69.91 -22.88 38.19
N GLU A 882 68.98 -22.20 38.87
CA GLU A 882 69.01 -20.76 39.15
C GLU A 882 69.96 -20.38 40.31
N SER A 883 70.37 -21.35 41.15
CA SER A 883 71.26 -21.14 42.31
C SER A 883 72.38 -22.17 42.40
N ARG A 884 73.54 -21.78 42.95
CA ARG A 884 74.69 -22.66 43.23
C ARG A 884 75.43 -22.19 44.48
N HIS A 885 75.88 -23.12 45.33
CA HIS A 885 76.65 -22.79 46.53
C HIS A 885 78.00 -22.12 46.21
N CYS A 886 78.53 -21.37 47.18
CA CYS A 886 79.87 -20.80 47.19
C CYS A 886 80.45 -20.84 48.61
N ASP A 887 81.71 -21.28 48.74
CA ASP A 887 82.38 -21.46 50.03
C ASP A 887 83.26 -20.26 50.38
N SER A 888 82.68 -19.28 51.07
CA SER A 888 83.34 -18.01 51.42
C SER A 888 84.31 -18.08 52.62
N GLY A 889 84.79 -19.28 52.99
CA GLY A 889 85.66 -19.50 54.15
C GLY A 889 84.98 -19.28 55.52
N PRO A 890 85.65 -19.53 56.65
CA PRO A 890 85.09 -19.34 57.99
C PRO A 890 84.94 -17.85 58.34
N CYS A 891 83.82 -17.46 58.96
CA CYS A 891 83.64 -16.09 59.45
C CYS A 891 84.65 -15.72 60.56
N PRO A 892 85.10 -14.46 60.62
CA PRO A 892 85.96 -13.99 61.71
C PRO A 892 85.24 -14.13 63.05
N ARG A 893 85.91 -14.75 64.02
CA ARG A 893 85.39 -14.90 65.39
C ARG A 893 85.73 -13.66 66.23
N TRP A 894 84.73 -13.15 66.94
CA TRP A 894 84.92 -12.13 67.96
C TRP A 894 85.63 -12.72 69.18
N ASN A 895 86.89 -12.33 69.40
CA ASN A 895 87.60 -12.61 70.64
C ASN A 895 87.31 -11.51 71.66
N TYR A 896 86.71 -11.88 72.79
CA TYR A 896 86.42 -10.97 73.90
C TYR A 896 87.61 -10.93 74.88
N GLY A 897 88.02 -9.72 75.27
CA GLY A 897 88.96 -9.49 76.37
C GLY A 897 88.25 -9.42 77.72
N ASN A 898 89.03 -9.24 78.80
CA ASN A 898 88.46 -8.93 80.11
C ASN A 898 87.68 -7.60 80.08
N TRP A 899 86.55 -7.55 80.79
CA TRP A 899 85.66 -6.40 80.84
C TRP A 899 86.35 -5.14 81.39
N GLY A 900 86.45 -4.11 80.55
CA GLY A 900 86.87 -2.77 80.94
C GLY A 900 85.67 -1.83 81.18
N GLU A 901 85.92 -0.71 81.84
CA GLU A 901 84.90 0.32 82.14
C GLU A 901 84.31 0.90 80.84
N VAL A 902 82.98 0.81 80.69
CA VAL A 902 82.30 1.23 79.45
C VAL A 902 82.26 2.75 79.36
N ARG A 903 83.14 3.33 78.53
CA ARG A 903 83.03 4.72 78.08
C ARG A 903 82.38 4.75 76.70
N SER A 904 81.33 5.56 76.59
CA SER A 904 80.57 5.80 75.37
C SER A 904 81.46 6.19 74.20
N PHE A 905 81.09 5.80 72.98
CA PHE A 905 80.53 6.79 72.02
C PHE A 905 79.85 6.13 70.81
N HIS A 906 79.09 6.98 70.11
CA HIS A 906 78.37 6.74 68.86
C HIS A 906 79.12 5.91 67.81
N PHE A 907 78.33 5.26 66.95
CA PHE A 907 78.38 5.62 65.53
C PHE A 907 76.98 5.99 65.03
N GLN A 908 76.92 6.98 64.14
CA GLN A 908 75.69 7.39 63.45
C GLN A 908 75.49 6.58 62.17
N ARG A 909 74.31 6.74 61.56
CA ARG A 909 73.96 6.25 60.22
C ARG A 909 75.06 6.52 59.19
N GLU A 910 75.14 5.66 58.18
CA GLU A 910 75.17 6.18 56.81
C GLU A 910 74.28 5.34 55.86
N THR A 911 73.99 5.95 54.72
CA THR A 911 72.96 5.67 53.70
C THR A 911 72.73 4.22 53.26
N LEU A 912 71.44 3.84 53.21
CA LEU A 912 70.89 2.90 52.22
C LEU A 912 70.54 3.68 50.94
N PHE A 913 71.13 3.32 49.79
CA PHE A 913 70.58 3.60 48.44
C PHE A 913 71.33 2.79 47.37
N ALA A 914 70.58 2.18 46.43
CA ALA A 914 71.00 1.56 45.15
C ALA A 914 72.18 0.55 45.19
N THR A 915 72.08 -0.65 44.62
CA THR A 915 71.48 -0.97 43.31
C THR A 915 70.62 -2.23 43.31
#